data_AF-A0A7K7D3D2-F1
#
_entry.id   AF-A0A7K7D3D2-F1
#
_cell.length_a   1.000
_cell.length_b   1.000
_cell.length_c   1.000
_cell.angle_alpha   90.00
_cell.angle_beta   90.00
_cell.angle_gamma   90.00
#
_symmetry.space_group_name_H-M   'P 1'
#
loop_
_entity.id
_entity.type
_entity.pdbx_description
1 polymer ?
#
loop_
_entity_poly.entity_id
_entity_poly.type
_entity_poly.pdbx_seq_one_letter_code
_entity_poly.pdbx_strand_id
1 'polypeptide(L)'
;ALCFAAPQKPSVRWCTISSAEEKKCNSLKEHMQQENFAFSCLQKASYLDCIKAISNSEADAISLDGGQVFEAGLAPYKLKPIAAEVYEHSEGSTTSYYAVAVVKKGTGFSIDELQGKTSCHTGLGRSAGWVIPIGTLIHRGAIEWDGKDSGSIEQAVANFFSASCVPGVTTEAKLYRQCKGDAKTKMSRTGPYSGYSGAFHCLKDGKGDVAFVKHTTVQENAPAEKDEYELLCLDGTRQPVDNYKACHWARVPAHAVVARDDSKVNDIWNFLSKAQEKFGVGTTSTFHLFGPPGKKDPALKDLLFKDSAVQLKQIPSLMDSQLYLGFEYYSAVQSLQQDRLSPSRRDNKIQWCAIGRDEKKKCDVWSVMSNGDVECVVAEDTKECITKIMKGEADAISLDGGFVYTAGMCGLVPVMAESYEVLLYFIFYLLKATYFAVAVVKKSDKDISWNNLQGKKSCHTAVGRTAGWNIPMGLIHNRTGNCNFDEYFSQGCAPGSPPSSRLCQLCKGSGGVPPEKCVASSHEQYYGYTGALRCLVEQGDVAFIKHSIVEENTDGKNTESWAKDLKMDQFELLCTDGQRANVMDYRRCNLAKVPTHAVMARPEKAPQVREMLENQERLFGPKGTRRDDFNMFAYESKDLLFKDRTKCLISLREGTSYKEFLGDKYYASLASLNTCNPS
;
A
#
# COMPACT_ATOMS: atom_id res chain seq x y z
N ALA A 1 35.00 -12.71 36.02
CA ALA A 1 35.15 -11.91 34.79
C ALA A 1 34.04 -12.31 33.83
N LEU A 2 33.03 -11.45 33.64
CA LEU A 2 32.01 -11.64 32.61
C LEU A 2 32.64 -11.23 31.27
N CYS A 3 32.95 -12.20 30.43
CA CYS A 3 33.46 -11.96 29.09
C CYS A 3 32.29 -11.46 28.25
N PHE A 4 32.19 -10.15 28.03
CA PHE A 4 31.30 -9.61 27.00
C PHE A 4 31.83 -10.10 25.65
N ALA A 5 31.14 -11.06 25.05
CA ALA A 5 31.40 -11.46 23.66
C ALA A 5 31.37 -10.20 22.79
N ALA A 6 32.43 -9.98 22.01
CA ALA A 6 32.44 -8.92 21.02
C ALA A 6 31.17 -9.06 20.14
N PRO A 7 30.45 -7.96 19.83
CA PRO A 7 29.25 -8.03 19.02
C PRO A 7 29.56 -8.77 17.71
N GLN A 8 28.78 -9.81 17.40
CA GLN A 8 28.99 -10.61 16.20
C GLN A 8 28.92 -9.71 14.96
N LYS A 9 29.93 -9.85 14.09
CA LYS A 9 30.00 -9.12 12.82
C LYS A 9 28.76 -9.47 11.97
N PRO A 10 27.95 -8.49 11.54
CA PRO A 10 26.80 -8.72 10.66
C PRO A 10 27.21 -9.55 9.43
N SER A 11 26.50 -10.65 9.14
CA SER A 11 26.91 -11.63 8.13
C SER A 11 25.85 -11.83 7.04
N VAL A 12 26.22 -11.53 5.80
CA VAL A 12 25.36 -11.56 4.61
C VAL A 12 25.93 -12.51 3.55
N ARG A 13 25.16 -13.53 3.18
CA ARG A 13 25.46 -14.46 2.09
C ARG A 13 24.62 -14.14 0.86
N TRP A 14 25.24 -13.58 -0.17
CA TRP A 14 24.57 -13.21 -1.40
C TRP A 14 24.52 -14.37 -2.39
N CYS A 15 23.34 -14.68 -2.93
CA CYS A 15 23.20 -15.73 -3.92
C CYS A 15 23.37 -15.17 -5.34
N THR A 16 24.15 -15.86 -6.17
CA THR A 16 24.37 -15.51 -7.59
C THR A 16 23.92 -16.66 -8.50
N ILE A 17 23.56 -16.35 -9.74
CA ILE A 17 23.00 -17.31 -10.70
C ILE A 17 23.90 -17.56 -11.92
N SER A 18 25.08 -16.93 -11.96
CA SER A 18 26.06 -17.13 -13.04
C SER A 18 27.48 -16.88 -12.55
N SER A 19 28.46 -17.44 -13.27
CA SER A 19 29.88 -17.24 -12.92
C SER A 19 30.35 -15.80 -13.14
N ALA A 20 29.76 -15.06 -14.09
CA ALA A 20 30.04 -13.64 -14.27
C ALA A 20 29.54 -12.82 -13.07
N GLU A 21 28.34 -13.14 -12.58
CA GLU A 21 27.75 -12.50 -11.40
C GLU A 21 28.50 -12.86 -10.12
N GLU A 22 28.89 -14.12 -9.95
CA GLU A 22 29.73 -14.59 -8.84
C GLU A 22 31.09 -13.86 -8.82
N LYS A 23 31.69 -13.63 -9.99
CA LYS A 23 32.92 -12.83 -10.09
C LYS A 23 32.72 -11.39 -9.63
N LYS A 24 31.62 -10.74 -10.03
CA LYS A 24 31.28 -9.38 -9.57
C LYS A 24 31.00 -9.37 -8.06
N CYS A 25 30.32 -10.39 -7.53
CA CYS A 25 30.05 -10.55 -6.11
C CYS A 25 31.33 -10.68 -5.29
N ASN A 26 32.27 -11.52 -5.72
CA ASN A 26 33.55 -11.67 -5.04
C ASN A 26 34.41 -10.39 -5.12
N SER A 27 34.33 -9.63 -6.21
CA SER A 27 34.95 -8.31 -6.27
C SER A 27 34.31 -7.33 -5.28
N LEU A 28 32.97 -7.32 -5.13
CA LEU A 28 32.29 -6.52 -4.10
C LEU A 28 32.76 -6.92 -2.68
N LYS A 29 32.89 -8.23 -2.44
CA LYS A 29 33.40 -8.76 -1.17
C LYS A 29 34.77 -8.19 -0.83
N GLU A 30 35.70 -8.21 -1.78
CA GLU A 30 37.07 -7.68 -1.62
C GLU A 30 37.06 -6.19 -1.29
N HIS A 31 36.27 -5.39 -2.00
CA HIS A 31 36.16 -3.95 -1.77
C HIS A 31 35.48 -3.59 -0.42
N MET A 32 34.67 -4.50 0.13
CA MET A 32 33.98 -4.34 1.41
C MET A 32 34.76 -4.95 2.60
N GLN A 33 35.94 -5.54 2.41
CA GLN A 33 36.68 -6.22 3.50
C GLN A 33 37.06 -5.30 4.66
N GLN A 34 37.32 -4.02 4.37
CA GLN A 34 37.68 -3.01 5.38
C GLN A 34 36.48 -2.59 6.24
N GLU A 35 35.26 -2.96 5.83
CA GLU A 35 34.05 -2.67 6.58
C GLU A 35 33.77 -3.76 7.63
N ASN A 36 32.99 -3.38 8.64
CA ASN A 36 32.57 -4.30 9.69
C ASN A 36 31.41 -5.22 9.27
N PHE A 37 31.45 -5.76 8.04
CA PHE A 37 30.56 -6.82 7.56
C PHE A 37 31.31 -8.13 7.23
N ALA A 38 30.69 -9.27 7.49
CA ALA A 38 31.07 -10.55 6.92
C ALA A 38 30.22 -10.78 5.66
N PHE A 39 30.84 -10.78 4.48
CA PHE A 39 30.13 -10.96 3.21
C PHE A 39 30.66 -12.16 2.45
N SER A 40 29.78 -12.99 1.90
CA SER A 40 30.16 -14.11 1.04
C SER A 40 29.18 -14.28 -0.12
N CYS A 41 29.65 -14.97 -1.15
CA CYS A 41 28.92 -15.22 -2.38
C CYS A 41 28.66 -16.72 -2.50
N LEU A 42 27.46 -17.09 -2.94
CA LEU A 42 27.04 -18.46 -3.17
C LEU A 42 26.42 -18.58 -4.56
N GLN A 43 27.15 -19.18 -5.49
CA GLN A 43 26.62 -19.45 -6.82
C GLN A 43 25.65 -20.66 -6.79
N LYS A 44 24.49 -20.49 -7.42
CA LYS A 44 23.55 -21.56 -7.76
C LYS A 44 23.30 -21.58 -9.26
N ALA A 45 22.65 -22.64 -9.75
CA ALA A 45 22.38 -22.80 -11.18
C ALA A 45 21.21 -21.93 -11.67
N SER A 46 20.27 -21.59 -10.79
CA SER A 46 19.08 -20.82 -11.12
C SER A 46 18.63 -19.93 -9.97
N TYR A 47 17.81 -18.92 -10.28
CA TYR A 47 17.18 -18.06 -9.26
C TYR A 47 16.27 -18.87 -8.32
N LEU A 48 15.62 -19.94 -8.81
CA LEU A 48 14.79 -20.81 -7.99
C LEU A 48 15.63 -21.60 -6.97
N ASP A 49 16.82 -22.03 -7.37
CA ASP A 49 17.77 -22.66 -6.44
C ASP A 49 18.31 -21.66 -5.42
N CYS A 50 18.45 -20.38 -5.79
CA CYS A 50 18.72 -19.30 -4.84
C CYS A 50 17.54 -19.07 -3.89
N ILE A 51 16.29 -19.03 -4.36
CA ILE A 51 15.09 -18.94 -3.51
C ILE A 51 15.05 -20.08 -2.50
N LYS A 52 15.28 -21.33 -2.95
CA LYS A 52 15.37 -22.50 -2.08
C LYS A 52 16.52 -22.38 -1.08
N ALA A 53 17.70 -21.96 -1.53
CA ALA A 53 18.87 -21.76 -0.67
C ALA A 53 18.60 -20.68 0.40
N ILE A 54 17.89 -19.61 0.05
CA ILE A 54 17.48 -18.60 1.02
C ILE A 54 16.43 -19.20 1.97
N SER A 55 15.40 -19.87 1.48
CA SER A 55 14.42 -20.54 2.34
C SER A 55 15.06 -21.54 3.33
N ASN A 56 16.10 -22.25 2.90
CA ASN A 56 16.84 -23.24 3.69
C ASN A 56 17.97 -22.65 4.55
N SER A 57 18.11 -21.32 4.60
CA SER A 57 19.20 -20.66 5.34
C SER A 57 20.61 -21.03 4.86
N GLU A 58 20.79 -21.37 3.59
CA GLU A 58 22.09 -21.53 2.90
C GLU A 58 22.61 -20.19 2.33
N ALA A 59 21.69 -19.34 1.85
CA ALA A 59 21.93 -17.96 1.42
C ALA A 59 21.03 -17.00 2.20
N ASP A 60 21.24 -15.68 2.06
CA ASP A 60 20.46 -14.66 2.79
C ASP A 60 19.68 -13.73 1.85
N ALA A 61 20.21 -13.40 0.67
CA ALA A 61 19.56 -12.48 -0.25
C ALA A 61 19.89 -12.74 -1.73
N ILE A 62 18.99 -12.28 -2.60
CA ILE A 62 19.15 -12.20 -4.06
C ILE A 62 18.24 -11.08 -4.61
N SER A 63 18.67 -10.38 -5.66
CA SER A 63 17.80 -9.44 -6.41
C SER A 63 17.00 -10.20 -7.48
N LEU A 64 15.68 -10.02 -7.49
CA LEU A 64 14.74 -10.74 -8.35
C LEU A 64 13.86 -9.80 -9.17
N ASP A 65 13.48 -10.25 -10.36
CA ASP A 65 12.45 -9.62 -11.18
C ASP A 65 11.05 -9.80 -10.54
N GLY A 66 10.09 -8.90 -10.82
CA GLY A 66 8.75 -8.95 -10.23
C GLY A 66 8.03 -10.31 -10.36
N GLY A 67 8.14 -11.00 -11.50
CA GLY A 67 7.58 -12.35 -11.67
C GLY A 67 8.26 -13.40 -10.79
N GLN A 68 9.54 -13.22 -10.46
CA GLN A 68 10.29 -14.09 -9.56
C GLN A 68 10.05 -13.74 -8.09
N VAL A 69 9.79 -12.46 -7.77
CA VAL A 69 9.34 -12.02 -6.43
C VAL A 69 7.99 -12.65 -6.08
N PHE A 70 7.10 -12.80 -7.08
CA PHE A 70 5.85 -13.55 -6.93
C PHE A 70 6.14 -14.99 -6.48
N GLU A 71 6.95 -15.74 -7.24
CA GLU A 71 7.31 -17.13 -6.92
C GLU A 71 8.00 -17.26 -5.55
N ALA A 72 8.91 -16.34 -5.23
CA ALA A 72 9.63 -16.30 -3.95
C ALA A 72 8.70 -16.08 -2.75
N GLY A 73 7.58 -15.37 -2.93
CA GLY A 73 6.60 -15.12 -1.89
C GLY A 73 5.63 -16.28 -1.63
N LEU A 74 5.53 -17.24 -2.56
CA LEU A 74 4.65 -18.39 -2.41
C LEU A 74 5.17 -19.38 -1.35
N ALA A 75 4.26 -20.19 -0.79
CA ALA A 75 4.64 -21.34 0.00
C ALA A 75 5.39 -22.37 -0.89
N PRO A 76 6.44 -23.03 -0.37
CA PRO A 76 6.91 -23.00 1.03
C PRO A 76 7.90 -21.87 1.37
N TYR A 77 8.33 -21.05 0.40
CA TYR A 77 9.46 -20.13 0.56
C TYR A 77 9.14 -18.88 1.38
N LYS A 78 7.98 -18.25 1.13
CA LYS A 78 7.49 -17.07 1.87
C LYS A 78 8.54 -15.96 2.07
N LEU A 79 9.39 -15.73 1.08
CA LEU A 79 10.40 -14.66 1.12
C LEU A 79 9.71 -13.30 0.93
N LYS A 80 10.29 -12.25 1.51
CA LYS A 80 9.78 -10.87 1.40
C LYS A 80 10.76 -9.97 0.66
N PRO A 81 10.27 -9.00 -0.14
CA PRO A 81 11.12 -7.98 -0.71
C PRO A 81 11.52 -6.96 0.37
N ILE A 82 12.83 -6.70 0.50
CA ILE A 82 13.40 -5.83 1.56
C ILE A 82 14.06 -4.57 1.02
N ALA A 83 14.45 -4.55 -0.26
CA ALA A 83 14.95 -3.36 -0.94
C ALA A 83 14.53 -3.39 -2.42
N ALA A 84 14.08 -2.25 -2.96
CA ALA A 84 13.72 -2.10 -4.36
C ALA A 84 14.82 -1.34 -5.12
N GLU A 85 15.08 -1.74 -6.35
CA GLU A 85 15.85 -0.91 -7.27
C GLU A 85 15.11 0.38 -7.61
N VAL A 86 15.85 1.47 -7.72
CA VAL A 86 15.37 2.79 -8.13
C VAL A 86 15.93 3.08 -9.51
N TYR A 87 15.09 3.56 -10.41
CA TYR A 87 15.46 3.97 -11.76
C TYR A 87 15.21 5.45 -11.96
N GLU A 88 16.08 6.12 -12.69
CA GLU A 88 15.94 7.53 -13.03
C GLU A 88 15.03 7.70 -14.26
N HIS A 89 14.12 8.67 -14.21
CA HIS A 89 13.24 9.09 -15.31
C HIS A 89 13.35 10.61 -15.47
N SER A 90 12.85 11.14 -16.59
CA SER A 90 12.87 12.59 -16.89
C SER A 90 12.17 13.48 -15.84
N GLU A 91 11.30 12.91 -15.00
CA GLU A 91 10.52 13.61 -13.97
C GLU A 91 10.96 13.24 -12.53
N GLY A 92 12.06 12.48 -12.39
CA GLY A 92 12.60 12.04 -11.10
C GLY A 92 12.82 10.53 -11.01
N SER A 93 13.13 10.04 -9.81
CA SER A 93 13.42 8.63 -9.55
C SER A 93 12.17 7.81 -9.24
N THR A 94 12.03 6.59 -9.75
CA THR A 94 10.89 5.70 -9.47
C THR A 94 11.33 4.26 -9.14
N THR A 95 10.52 3.54 -8.36
CA THR A 95 10.70 2.10 -8.05
C THR A 95 9.86 1.21 -8.97
N SER A 96 9.71 1.62 -10.23
CA SER A 96 8.88 0.94 -11.23
C SER A 96 9.48 1.14 -12.62
N TYR A 97 9.08 0.32 -13.59
CA TYR A 97 9.45 0.51 -14.98
C TYR A 97 8.31 0.12 -15.92
N TYR A 98 8.35 0.61 -17.15
CA TYR A 98 7.37 0.26 -18.18
C TYR A 98 7.82 -0.96 -18.98
N ALA A 99 6.91 -1.93 -19.11
CA ALA A 99 7.01 -3.07 -20.02
C ALA A 99 6.50 -2.64 -21.41
N VAL A 100 7.30 -2.89 -22.44
CA VAL A 100 7.02 -2.46 -23.82
C VAL A 100 7.31 -3.58 -24.82
N ALA A 101 6.64 -3.52 -25.96
CA ALA A 101 6.92 -4.36 -27.12
C ALA A 101 7.63 -3.52 -28.19
N VAL A 102 8.88 -3.86 -28.50
CA VAL A 102 9.73 -3.14 -29.46
C VAL A 102 9.73 -3.88 -30.78
N VAL A 103 9.58 -3.15 -31.88
CA VAL A 103 9.61 -3.67 -33.25
C VAL A 103 10.55 -2.84 -34.10
N LYS A 104 11.04 -3.40 -35.23
CA LYS A 104 11.75 -2.60 -36.24
C LYS A 104 10.76 -1.73 -37.02
N LYS A 105 11.18 -0.51 -37.32
CA LYS A 105 10.43 0.42 -38.17
C LYS A 105 10.28 -0.16 -39.58
N GLY A 106 9.15 0.13 -40.24
CA GLY A 106 8.86 -0.34 -41.60
C GLY A 106 8.30 -1.76 -41.73
N THR A 107 8.09 -2.47 -40.62
CA THR A 107 7.49 -3.83 -40.62
C THR A 107 5.96 -3.83 -40.75
N GLY A 108 5.28 -2.71 -40.47
CA GLY A 108 3.87 -2.47 -40.78
C GLY A 108 2.81 -3.12 -39.89
N PHE A 109 3.13 -4.18 -39.13
CA PHE A 109 2.12 -4.93 -38.36
C PHE A 109 1.70 -4.28 -37.02
N SER A 110 0.44 -4.45 -36.59
CA SER A 110 -0.04 -4.01 -35.27
C SER A 110 0.05 -5.11 -34.21
N ILE A 111 -0.38 -4.82 -32.98
CA ILE A 111 -0.53 -5.83 -31.91
C ILE A 111 -1.47 -6.98 -32.29
N ASP A 112 -2.49 -6.70 -33.10
CA ASP A 112 -3.50 -7.68 -33.49
C ASP A 112 -2.99 -8.65 -34.58
N GLU A 113 -1.83 -8.34 -35.18
CA GLU A 113 -1.18 -9.13 -36.22
C GLU A 113 0.06 -9.89 -35.73
N LEU A 114 0.18 -10.06 -34.40
CA LEU A 114 1.29 -10.80 -33.78
C LEU A 114 1.22 -12.31 -33.99
N GLN A 115 0.06 -12.87 -34.34
CA GLN A 115 -0.10 -14.29 -34.60
C GLN A 115 0.77 -14.72 -35.80
N GLY A 116 1.51 -15.81 -35.64
CA GLY A 116 2.43 -16.32 -36.66
C GLY A 116 3.74 -15.53 -36.80
N LYS A 117 3.94 -14.42 -36.07
CA LYS A 117 5.23 -13.71 -36.02
C LYS A 117 6.26 -14.46 -35.17
N THR A 118 7.50 -14.01 -35.23
CA THR A 118 8.58 -14.46 -34.36
C THR A 118 8.83 -13.51 -33.20
N SER A 119 9.17 -14.03 -32.01
CA SER A 119 9.26 -13.22 -30.80
C SER A 119 10.53 -13.44 -29.97
N CYS A 120 11.02 -12.37 -29.34
CA CYS A 120 12.16 -12.38 -28.44
C CYS A 120 11.74 -11.98 -27.03
N HIS A 121 12.01 -12.84 -26.05
CA HIS A 121 11.57 -12.68 -24.66
C HIS A 121 12.78 -12.61 -23.72
N THR A 122 12.68 -11.83 -22.64
CA THR A 122 13.78 -11.74 -21.65
C THR A 122 14.02 -13.03 -20.88
N GLY A 123 13.03 -13.93 -20.86
CA GLY A 123 13.06 -15.21 -20.14
C GLY A 123 11.70 -15.61 -19.58
N LEU A 124 11.47 -16.91 -19.44
CA LEU A 124 10.25 -17.51 -18.89
C LEU A 124 9.99 -16.98 -17.46
N GLY A 125 8.78 -16.50 -17.19
CA GLY A 125 8.36 -16.01 -15.87
C GLY A 125 8.80 -14.59 -15.53
N ARG A 126 9.51 -13.88 -16.41
CA ARG A 126 9.89 -12.47 -16.18
C ARG A 126 8.75 -11.51 -16.49
N SER A 127 8.69 -10.39 -15.78
CA SER A 127 7.62 -9.38 -15.83
C SER A 127 7.39 -8.87 -17.26
N ALA A 128 8.30 -8.05 -17.78
CA ALA A 128 8.13 -7.43 -19.11
C ALA A 128 8.33 -8.39 -20.28
N GLY A 129 9.10 -9.46 -20.11
CA GLY A 129 9.41 -10.39 -21.19
C GLY A 129 8.47 -11.58 -21.30
N TRP A 130 7.64 -11.88 -20.29
CA TRP A 130 6.75 -13.05 -20.32
C TRP A 130 5.39 -12.76 -19.70
N VAL A 131 5.33 -12.42 -18.41
CA VAL A 131 4.08 -12.26 -17.67
C VAL A 131 3.16 -11.23 -18.32
N ILE A 132 3.67 -10.01 -18.52
CA ILE A 132 2.89 -8.92 -19.11
C ILE A 132 2.46 -9.23 -20.55
N PRO A 133 3.37 -9.59 -21.48
CA PRO A 133 2.97 -9.79 -22.87
C PRO A 133 2.04 -10.99 -23.06
N ILE A 134 2.31 -12.12 -22.42
CA ILE A 134 1.46 -13.30 -22.58
C ILE A 134 0.11 -13.11 -21.90
N GLY A 135 0.08 -12.54 -20.69
CA GLY A 135 -1.17 -12.22 -20.00
C GLY A 135 -2.05 -11.24 -20.78
N THR A 136 -1.44 -10.23 -21.40
CA THR A 136 -2.16 -9.26 -22.26
C THR A 136 -2.79 -9.96 -23.47
N LEU A 137 -2.04 -10.81 -24.16
CA LEU A 137 -2.53 -11.50 -25.35
C LEU A 137 -3.65 -12.51 -25.03
N ILE A 138 -3.57 -13.18 -23.87
CA ILE A 138 -4.67 -14.07 -23.39
C ILE A 138 -5.91 -13.25 -23.03
N HIS A 139 -5.75 -12.14 -22.29
CA HIS A 139 -6.87 -11.31 -21.87
C HIS A 139 -7.63 -10.69 -23.06
N ARG A 140 -6.89 -10.33 -24.13
CA ARG A 140 -7.48 -9.85 -25.38
C ARG A 140 -8.12 -10.95 -26.24
N GLY A 141 -7.99 -12.22 -25.86
CA GLY A 141 -8.46 -13.36 -26.65
C GLY A 141 -7.60 -13.67 -27.88
N ALA A 142 -6.40 -13.09 -28.00
CA ALA A 142 -5.48 -13.39 -29.10
C ALA A 142 -4.78 -14.74 -28.93
N ILE A 143 -4.48 -15.13 -27.67
CA ILE A 143 -4.03 -16.47 -27.31
C ILE A 143 -5.19 -17.19 -26.63
N GLU A 144 -5.67 -18.27 -27.24
CA GLU A 144 -6.67 -19.16 -26.66
C GLU A 144 -6.00 -20.07 -25.61
N TRP A 145 -6.27 -19.80 -24.34
CA TRP A 145 -5.84 -20.64 -23.22
C TRP A 145 -6.84 -20.52 -22.07
N ASP A 146 -7.47 -21.63 -21.72
CA ASP A 146 -8.58 -21.67 -20.74
C ASP A 146 -8.17 -22.22 -19.38
N GLY A 147 -6.87 -22.38 -19.14
CA GLY A 147 -6.33 -22.94 -17.90
C GLY A 147 -5.46 -24.16 -18.15
N LYS A 148 -4.91 -24.74 -17.08
CA LYS A 148 -3.97 -25.85 -17.15
C LYS A 148 -4.61 -27.12 -17.70
N ASP A 149 -5.92 -27.28 -17.51
CA ASP A 149 -6.70 -28.38 -18.09
C ASP A 149 -6.70 -28.37 -19.63
N SER A 150 -6.57 -27.19 -20.26
CA SER A 150 -6.52 -27.04 -21.72
C SER A 150 -5.13 -27.29 -22.33
N GLY A 151 -4.09 -27.40 -21.49
CA GLY A 151 -2.69 -27.52 -21.90
C GLY A 151 -1.79 -26.52 -21.18
N SER A 152 -0.46 -26.64 -21.39
CA SER A 152 0.47 -25.69 -20.78
C SER A 152 0.41 -24.33 -21.46
N ILE A 153 0.68 -23.26 -20.72
CA ILE A 153 0.75 -21.91 -21.29
C ILE A 153 1.86 -21.82 -22.35
N GLU A 154 2.97 -22.54 -22.16
CA GLU A 154 4.04 -22.64 -23.14
C GLU A 154 3.56 -23.21 -24.48
N GLN A 155 2.68 -24.21 -24.45
CA GLN A 155 2.08 -24.78 -25.66
C GLN A 155 1.18 -23.79 -26.38
N ALA A 156 0.32 -23.07 -25.65
CA ALA A 156 -0.54 -22.04 -26.23
C ALA A 156 0.30 -20.94 -26.92
N VAL A 157 1.35 -20.48 -26.26
CA VAL A 157 2.29 -19.49 -26.84
C VAL A 157 3.04 -20.05 -28.05
N ALA A 158 3.45 -21.33 -28.00
CA ALA A 158 4.11 -22.02 -29.12
C ALA A 158 3.19 -22.23 -30.33
N ASN A 159 1.87 -22.26 -30.13
CA ASN A 159 0.89 -22.30 -31.20
C ASN A 159 0.62 -20.92 -31.79
N PHE A 160 0.70 -19.86 -30.97
CA PHE A 160 0.48 -18.49 -31.40
C PHE A 160 1.65 -17.92 -32.22
N PHE A 161 2.89 -18.04 -31.76
CA PHE A 161 4.08 -17.58 -32.49
C PHE A 161 4.65 -18.68 -33.39
N SER A 162 5.19 -18.32 -34.56
CA SER A 162 5.80 -19.31 -35.48
C SER A 162 7.11 -19.88 -34.95
N ALA A 163 7.90 -19.04 -34.27
CA ALA A 163 9.10 -19.41 -33.53
C ALA A 163 9.49 -18.29 -32.54
N SER A 164 10.09 -18.63 -31.42
CA SER A 164 10.49 -17.65 -30.40
C SER A 164 11.87 -17.94 -29.83
N CYS A 165 12.41 -16.97 -29.10
CA CYS A 165 13.43 -17.20 -28.09
C CYS A 165 12.89 -16.82 -26.70
N VAL A 166 12.65 -17.84 -25.88
CA VAL A 166 12.18 -17.77 -24.50
C VAL A 166 13.19 -18.50 -23.59
N PRO A 167 14.21 -17.79 -23.09
CA PRO A 167 15.23 -18.37 -22.21
C PRO A 167 14.60 -19.06 -20.98
N GLY A 168 15.00 -20.30 -20.71
CA GLY A 168 14.51 -21.11 -19.60
C GLY A 168 13.39 -22.10 -19.96
N VAL A 169 12.86 -22.08 -21.18
CA VAL A 169 11.95 -23.14 -21.66
C VAL A 169 12.77 -24.34 -22.11
N THR A 170 12.38 -25.54 -21.65
CA THR A 170 13.03 -26.82 -21.99
C THR A 170 12.11 -27.79 -22.74
N THR A 171 10.80 -27.57 -22.68
CA THR A 171 9.79 -28.53 -23.17
C THR A 171 9.30 -28.25 -24.58
N GLU A 172 9.28 -26.98 -25.01
CA GLU A 172 8.68 -26.57 -26.29
C GLU A 172 9.73 -26.06 -27.29
N ALA A 173 10.03 -26.86 -28.32
CA ALA A 173 11.09 -26.58 -29.29
C ALA A 173 10.90 -25.29 -30.09
N LYS A 174 9.65 -24.88 -30.35
CA LYS A 174 9.36 -23.61 -31.00
C LYS A 174 9.79 -22.41 -30.15
N LEU A 175 9.74 -22.53 -28.82
CA LEU A 175 10.01 -21.41 -27.92
C LEU A 175 11.49 -21.13 -27.71
N TYR A 176 12.40 -22.06 -27.99
CA TYR A 176 13.84 -21.82 -27.95
C TYR A 176 14.51 -21.86 -29.33
N ARG A 177 13.74 -22.00 -30.41
CA ARG A 177 14.24 -22.15 -31.79
C ARG A 177 15.11 -20.96 -32.21
N GLN A 178 14.67 -19.75 -31.89
CA GLN A 178 15.35 -18.50 -32.25
C GLN A 178 16.49 -18.14 -31.28
N CYS A 179 16.67 -18.88 -30.18
CA CYS A 179 17.75 -18.62 -29.24
C CYS A 179 19.12 -18.93 -29.87
N LYS A 180 20.11 -18.11 -29.50
CA LYS A 180 21.50 -18.25 -29.93
C LYS A 180 22.27 -19.17 -29.00
N GLY A 181 23.12 -20.04 -29.56
CA GLY A 181 23.96 -20.98 -28.81
C GLY A 181 23.76 -22.44 -29.25
N ASP A 182 24.45 -23.36 -28.57
CA ASP A 182 24.23 -24.81 -28.70
C ASP A 182 22.92 -25.24 -28.01
N ALA A 183 22.54 -26.52 -28.14
CA ALA A 183 21.29 -27.03 -27.58
C ALA A 183 21.12 -26.71 -26.08
N LYS A 184 22.19 -26.87 -25.28
CA LYS A 184 22.18 -26.62 -23.84
C LYS A 184 22.07 -25.12 -23.52
N THR A 185 22.78 -24.29 -24.27
CA THR A 185 22.84 -22.84 -24.08
C THR A 185 21.54 -22.15 -24.51
N LYS A 186 20.89 -22.65 -25.58
CA LYS A 186 19.60 -22.14 -26.06
C LYS A 186 18.49 -22.23 -25.01
N MET A 187 18.50 -23.29 -24.21
CA MET A 187 17.53 -23.50 -23.13
C MET A 187 17.93 -22.80 -21.83
N SER A 188 19.15 -22.24 -21.74
CA SER A 188 19.67 -21.63 -20.52
C SER A 188 19.03 -20.27 -20.22
N ARG A 189 18.77 -20.00 -18.93
CA ARG A 189 18.35 -18.68 -18.42
C ARG A 189 19.48 -17.63 -18.46
N THR A 190 20.71 -18.05 -18.72
CA THR A 190 21.90 -17.18 -18.86
C THR A 190 22.44 -17.18 -20.29
N GLY A 191 21.65 -17.65 -21.27
CA GLY A 191 22.04 -17.66 -22.67
C GLY A 191 22.19 -16.25 -23.27
N PRO A 192 22.83 -16.10 -24.45
CA PRO A 192 23.15 -14.79 -25.05
C PRO A 192 21.95 -13.89 -25.36
N TYR A 193 20.77 -14.48 -25.58
CA TYR A 193 19.52 -13.75 -25.81
C TYR A 193 18.65 -13.61 -24.54
N SER A 194 19.20 -13.94 -23.37
CA SER A 194 18.54 -13.71 -22.09
C SER A 194 18.67 -12.27 -21.60
N GLY A 195 17.73 -11.86 -20.75
CA GLY A 195 17.67 -10.51 -20.23
C GLY A 195 17.15 -9.49 -21.25
N TYR A 196 17.05 -8.25 -20.80
CA TYR A 196 16.54 -7.15 -21.62
C TYR A 196 17.42 -6.93 -22.85
N SER A 197 18.74 -6.88 -22.64
CA SER A 197 19.70 -6.64 -23.72
C SER A 197 19.75 -7.82 -24.69
N GLY A 198 19.74 -9.07 -24.20
CA GLY A 198 19.73 -10.25 -25.05
C GLY A 198 18.46 -10.35 -25.92
N ALA A 199 17.28 -10.08 -25.36
CA ALA A 199 16.04 -10.07 -26.12
C ALA A 199 16.01 -8.97 -27.20
N PHE A 200 16.57 -7.80 -26.91
CA PHE A 200 16.73 -6.74 -27.91
C PHE A 200 17.74 -7.13 -29.00
N HIS A 201 18.85 -7.81 -28.65
CA HIS A 201 19.80 -8.34 -29.62
C HIS A 201 19.18 -9.41 -30.53
N CYS A 202 18.29 -10.25 -30.00
CA CYS A 202 17.50 -11.20 -30.78
C CYS A 202 16.67 -10.50 -31.87
N LEU A 203 16.02 -9.37 -31.55
CA LEU A 203 15.31 -8.53 -32.52
C LEU A 203 16.29 -7.87 -33.51
N LYS A 204 17.38 -7.29 -33.01
CA LYS A 204 18.39 -6.62 -33.84
C LYS A 204 18.98 -7.59 -34.88
N ASP A 205 19.33 -8.80 -34.48
CA ASP A 205 19.88 -9.87 -35.31
C ASP A 205 18.84 -10.47 -36.29
N GLY A 206 17.59 -10.00 -36.28
CA GLY A 206 16.53 -10.48 -37.18
C GLY A 206 16.03 -11.88 -36.82
N LYS A 207 16.16 -12.28 -35.55
CA LYS A 207 15.66 -13.56 -35.03
C LYS A 207 14.27 -13.45 -34.41
N GLY A 208 13.75 -12.24 -34.23
CA GLY A 208 12.37 -11.98 -33.86
C GLY A 208 11.84 -10.76 -34.59
N ASP A 209 10.53 -10.71 -34.81
CA ASP A 209 9.81 -9.55 -35.33
C ASP A 209 9.52 -8.54 -34.21
N VAL A 210 9.34 -9.04 -32.98
CA VAL A 210 9.06 -8.26 -31.77
C VAL A 210 9.97 -8.69 -30.61
N ALA A 211 10.45 -7.73 -29.82
CA ALA A 211 11.10 -7.97 -28.54
C ALA A 211 10.29 -7.39 -27.37
N PHE A 212 10.00 -8.22 -26.37
CA PHE A 212 9.33 -7.81 -25.16
C PHE A 212 10.34 -7.45 -24.07
N VAL A 213 10.48 -6.16 -23.77
CA VAL A 213 11.56 -5.59 -22.94
C VAL A 213 11.07 -4.40 -22.08
N LYS A 214 11.98 -3.74 -21.36
CA LYS A 214 11.68 -2.50 -20.62
C LYS A 214 11.92 -1.28 -21.50
N HIS A 215 11.25 -0.17 -21.19
CA HIS A 215 11.35 1.09 -21.96
C HIS A 215 12.78 1.62 -22.17
N THR A 216 13.72 1.39 -21.25
CA THR A 216 15.10 1.89 -21.38
C THR A 216 15.99 1.02 -22.27
N THR A 217 15.55 -0.18 -22.67
CA THR A 217 16.41 -1.17 -23.33
C THR A 217 17.01 -0.70 -24.64
N VAL A 218 16.24 -0.01 -25.49
CA VAL A 218 16.74 0.52 -26.77
C VAL A 218 17.81 1.59 -26.52
N GLN A 219 17.54 2.52 -25.59
CA GLN A 219 18.47 3.59 -25.21
C GLN A 219 19.80 3.03 -24.65
N GLU A 220 19.74 1.94 -23.88
CA GLU A 220 20.91 1.29 -23.26
C GLU A 220 21.78 0.49 -24.24
N ASN A 221 21.23 0.06 -25.38
CA ASN A 221 21.89 -0.86 -26.31
C ASN A 221 22.18 -0.25 -27.69
N ALA A 222 21.31 0.65 -28.15
CA ALA A 222 21.37 1.25 -29.49
C ALA A 222 20.91 2.71 -29.48
N PRO A 223 21.51 3.61 -28.66
CA PRO A 223 21.07 5.00 -28.57
C PRO A 223 21.17 5.76 -29.90
N ALA A 224 22.16 5.44 -30.74
CA ALA A 224 22.39 6.07 -32.05
C ALA A 224 21.48 5.53 -33.17
N GLU A 225 20.88 4.35 -32.98
CA GLU A 225 20.03 3.67 -33.96
C GLU A 225 18.57 3.62 -33.47
N LYS A 226 18.23 4.44 -32.47
CA LYS A 226 16.93 4.41 -31.79
C LYS A 226 15.76 4.66 -32.74
N ASP A 227 15.95 5.51 -33.74
CA ASP A 227 14.94 5.87 -34.73
C ASP A 227 14.62 4.73 -35.71
N GLU A 228 15.39 3.64 -35.70
CA GLU A 228 15.12 2.41 -36.45
C GLU A 228 14.10 1.50 -35.76
N TYR A 229 13.69 1.84 -34.53
CA TYR A 229 12.78 1.04 -33.71
C TYR A 229 11.53 1.84 -33.31
N GLU A 230 10.44 1.12 -33.09
CA GLU A 230 9.14 1.66 -32.66
C GLU A 230 8.56 0.79 -31.54
N LEU A 231 7.62 1.35 -30.79
CA LEU A 231 6.82 0.65 -29.80
C LEU A 231 5.49 0.21 -30.40
N LEU A 232 5.05 -0.99 -30.04
CA LEU A 232 3.73 -1.52 -30.35
C LEU A 232 2.78 -1.24 -29.18
N CYS A 233 1.75 -0.42 -29.42
CA CYS A 233 0.84 0.04 -28.38
C CYS A 233 -0.37 -0.88 -28.24
N LEU A 234 -1.03 -0.85 -27.07
CA LEU A 234 -2.21 -1.66 -26.80
C LEU A 234 -3.45 -1.21 -27.60
N ASP A 235 -3.48 0.04 -28.06
CA ASP A 235 -4.56 0.59 -28.90
C ASP A 235 -4.41 0.23 -30.40
N GLY A 236 -3.44 -0.62 -30.74
CA GLY A 236 -3.14 -1.02 -32.13
C GLY A 236 -2.25 -0.03 -32.88
N THR A 237 -1.89 1.10 -32.27
CA THR A 237 -0.98 2.08 -32.89
C THR A 237 0.49 1.71 -32.69
N ARG A 238 1.37 2.44 -33.38
CA ARG A 238 2.81 2.43 -33.18
C ARG A 238 3.28 3.81 -32.77
N GLN A 239 4.25 3.87 -31.88
CA GLN A 239 4.79 5.14 -31.37
C GLN A 239 6.31 5.11 -31.31
N PRO A 240 6.99 6.27 -31.38
CA PRO A 240 8.43 6.35 -31.14
C PRO A 240 8.82 5.78 -29.76
N VAL A 241 10.04 5.25 -29.66
CA VAL A 241 10.58 4.65 -28.42
C VAL A 241 10.49 5.58 -27.20
N ASP A 242 10.60 6.89 -27.40
CA ASP A 242 10.49 7.88 -26.32
C ASP A 242 9.08 8.05 -25.76
N ASN A 243 8.04 7.67 -26.51
CA ASN A 243 6.66 7.84 -26.09
C ASN A 243 6.15 6.65 -25.25
N TYR A 244 7.04 5.95 -24.55
CA TYR A 244 6.71 4.77 -23.75
C TYR A 244 5.69 5.05 -22.64
N LYS A 245 5.61 6.29 -22.13
CA LYS A 245 4.61 6.65 -21.10
C LYS A 245 3.17 6.55 -21.63
N ALA A 246 2.94 6.90 -22.89
CA ALA A 246 1.64 6.72 -23.53
C ALA A 246 1.50 5.35 -24.21
N CYS A 247 2.61 4.74 -24.63
CA CYS A 247 2.66 3.47 -25.35
C CYS A 247 3.45 2.42 -24.56
N HIS A 248 2.79 1.77 -23.60
CA HIS A 248 3.32 0.63 -22.86
C HIS A 248 2.23 -0.40 -22.62
N TRP A 249 2.64 -1.61 -22.24
CA TRP A 249 1.69 -2.70 -21.94
C TRP A 249 1.36 -2.76 -20.46
N ALA A 250 2.32 -2.45 -19.59
CA ALA A 250 2.08 -2.30 -18.16
C ALA A 250 3.18 -1.47 -17.49
N ARG A 251 2.84 -0.85 -16.36
CA ARG A 251 3.82 -0.35 -15.40
C ARG A 251 4.03 -1.43 -14.34
N VAL A 252 5.26 -1.88 -14.18
CA VAL A 252 5.60 -2.99 -13.27
C VAL A 252 6.54 -2.54 -12.15
N PRO A 253 6.45 -3.12 -10.95
CA PRO A 253 7.38 -2.87 -9.85
C PRO A 253 8.82 -3.17 -10.25
N ALA A 254 9.77 -2.44 -9.65
CA ALA A 254 11.19 -2.66 -9.87
C ALA A 254 11.64 -4.05 -9.41
N HIS A 255 12.84 -4.43 -9.82
CA HIS A 255 13.50 -5.61 -9.26
C HIS A 255 13.75 -5.36 -7.76
N ALA A 256 13.62 -6.41 -6.95
CA ALA A 256 13.72 -6.30 -5.51
C ALA A 256 14.67 -7.35 -4.93
N VAL A 257 15.45 -6.93 -3.95
CA VAL A 257 16.19 -7.83 -3.07
C VAL A 257 15.18 -8.54 -2.18
N VAL A 258 15.12 -9.86 -2.26
CA VAL A 258 14.30 -10.69 -1.39
C VAL A 258 15.14 -11.35 -0.31
N ALA A 259 14.55 -11.54 0.86
CA ALA A 259 15.17 -12.22 2.00
C ALA A 259 14.10 -12.98 2.80
N ARG A 260 14.53 -13.79 3.78
CA ARG A 260 13.63 -14.32 4.79
C ARG A 260 13.13 -13.19 5.68
N ASP A 261 11.93 -13.36 6.22
CA ASP A 261 11.36 -12.48 7.25
C ASP A 261 11.98 -12.81 8.62
N ASP A 262 13.27 -12.54 8.78
CA ASP A 262 14.05 -12.82 9.99
C ASP A 262 14.94 -11.63 10.39
N SER A 263 15.73 -11.80 11.45
CA SER A 263 16.58 -10.74 12.00
C SER A 263 17.66 -10.22 11.04
N LYS A 264 17.98 -10.94 9.95
CA LYS A 264 19.01 -10.53 8.99
C LYS A 264 18.58 -9.43 8.04
N VAL A 265 17.31 -9.07 7.96
CA VAL A 265 16.83 -7.99 7.08
C VAL A 265 17.60 -6.68 7.33
N ASN A 266 17.86 -6.37 8.60
CA ASN A 266 18.64 -5.18 8.98
C ASN A 266 20.11 -5.29 8.57
N ASP A 267 20.73 -6.46 8.72
CA ASP A 267 22.11 -6.69 8.31
C ASP A 267 22.29 -6.53 6.80
N ILE A 268 21.35 -7.08 6.02
CA ILE A 268 21.34 -6.96 4.57
C ILE A 268 21.16 -5.51 4.15
N TRP A 269 20.21 -4.79 4.74
CA TRP A 269 20.01 -3.36 4.43
C TRP A 269 21.22 -2.52 4.82
N ASN A 270 21.81 -2.72 5.99
CA ASN A 270 23.00 -1.98 6.43
C ASN A 270 24.18 -2.22 5.48
N PHE A 271 24.39 -3.47 5.05
CA PHE A 271 25.40 -3.80 4.05
C PHE A 271 25.12 -3.10 2.71
N LEU A 272 23.90 -3.20 2.18
CA LEU A 272 23.52 -2.60 0.90
C LEU A 272 23.60 -1.08 0.93
N SER A 273 23.15 -0.46 2.02
CA SER A 273 23.26 0.99 2.27
C SER A 273 24.71 1.45 2.23
N LYS A 274 25.62 0.69 2.87
CA LYS A 274 27.04 1.03 2.85
C LYS A 274 27.69 0.79 1.48
N ALA A 275 27.31 -0.29 0.81
CA ALA A 275 27.80 -0.61 -0.53
C ALA A 275 27.40 0.46 -1.55
N GLN A 276 26.15 0.94 -1.52
CA GLN A 276 25.71 2.00 -2.44
C GLN A 276 26.31 3.38 -2.10
N GLU A 277 26.58 3.68 -0.83
CA GLU A 277 27.30 4.91 -0.43
C GLU A 277 28.71 4.95 -1.05
N LYS A 278 29.42 3.82 -1.06
CA LYS A 278 30.81 3.74 -1.54
C LYS A 278 30.95 3.51 -3.04
N PHE A 279 30.03 2.73 -3.63
CA PHE A 279 30.15 2.19 -4.98
C PHE A 279 28.93 2.47 -5.87
N GLY A 280 28.00 3.32 -5.40
CA GLY A 280 26.84 3.74 -6.17
C GLY A 280 27.19 4.69 -7.31
N VAL A 281 26.15 5.22 -7.95
CA VAL A 281 26.30 6.19 -9.06
C VAL A 281 26.99 7.47 -8.56
N GLY A 282 27.91 8.01 -9.36
CA GLY A 282 28.63 9.26 -9.05
C GLY A 282 29.83 9.10 -8.11
N THR A 283 30.18 7.87 -7.72
CA THR A 283 31.36 7.57 -6.90
C THR A 283 32.64 7.50 -7.73
N THR A 284 33.78 7.87 -7.15
CA THR A 284 35.10 7.82 -7.81
C THR A 284 35.78 6.45 -7.71
N SER A 285 35.06 5.42 -7.25
CA SER A 285 35.61 4.08 -7.11
C SER A 285 35.80 3.41 -8.47
N THR A 286 36.76 2.50 -8.55
CA THR A 286 36.94 1.61 -9.71
C THR A 286 35.91 0.48 -9.75
N PHE A 287 35.29 0.16 -8.61
CA PHE A 287 34.18 -0.79 -8.53
C PHE A 287 32.85 -0.04 -8.52
N HIS A 288 31.92 -0.48 -9.38
CA HIS A 288 30.57 0.08 -9.47
C HIS A 288 29.53 -0.99 -9.14
N LEU A 289 28.70 -0.69 -8.14
CA LEU A 289 27.59 -1.55 -7.73
C LEU A 289 26.54 -1.62 -8.85
N PHE A 290 26.14 -0.46 -9.36
CA PHE A 290 25.34 -0.28 -10.56
C PHE A 290 26.26 0.16 -11.69
N GLY A 291 26.36 -0.62 -12.77
CA GLY A 291 27.31 -0.33 -13.83
C GLY A 291 26.72 0.65 -14.86
N PRO A 292 27.51 1.55 -15.46
CA PRO A 292 26.97 2.52 -16.40
C PRO A 292 26.23 1.83 -17.55
N PRO A 293 25.05 2.34 -17.97
CA PRO A 293 24.35 1.83 -19.14
C PRO A 293 25.22 2.09 -20.38
N GLY A 294 25.70 1.02 -21.01
CA GLY A 294 26.59 1.11 -22.17
C GLY A 294 26.64 -0.16 -23.00
N LYS A 295 27.36 -0.13 -24.12
CA LYS A 295 27.60 -1.29 -24.99
C LYS A 295 28.61 -2.25 -24.34
N LYS A 296 28.15 -2.99 -23.34
CA LYS A 296 28.83 -4.20 -22.82
C LYS A 296 28.34 -5.41 -23.61
N ASP A 297 29.13 -6.48 -23.59
CA ASP A 297 28.63 -7.81 -23.94
C ASP A 297 27.32 -8.08 -23.16
N PRO A 298 26.23 -8.50 -23.81
CA PRO A 298 24.98 -8.85 -23.13
C PRO A 298 25.15 -9.79 -21.93
N ALA A 299 26.13 -10.69 -21.97
CA ALA A 299 26.43 -11.61 -20.86
C ALA A 299 27.03 -10.93 -19.61
N LEU A 300 27.48 -9.67 -19.72
CA LEU A 300 28.06 -8.88 -18.63
C LEU A 300 27.12 -7.77 -18.13
N LYS A 301 25.87 -7.75 -18.60
CA LYS A 301 24.86 -6.78 -18.17
C LYS A 301 24.03 -7.32 -17.01
N ASP A 302 23.54 -6.39 -16.19
CA ASP A 302 22.59 -6.64 -15.09
C ASP A 302 23.09 -7.70 -14.09
N LEU A 303 24.37 -7.63 -13.71
CA LEU A 303 24.98 -8.54 -12.71
C LEU A 303 24.77 -8.00 -11.29
N LEU A 304 24.20 -8.82 -10.39
CA LEU A 304 23.72 -8.51 -9.03
C LEU A 304 22.51 -7.56 -8.99
N PHE A 305 22.61 -6.44 -9.71
CA PHE A 305 21.60 -5.41 -9.86
C PHE A 305 21.57 -4.98 -11.31
N LYS A 306 20.45 -4.39 -11.74
CA LYS A 306 20.37 -3.84 -13.10
C LYS A 306 21.36 -2.68 -13.28
N ASP A 307 21.97 -2.62 -14.45
CA ASP A 307 22.88 -1.54 -14.83
C ASP A 307 22.15 -0.18 -14.86
N SER A 308 20.83 -0.18 -15.09
CA SER A 308 20.00 1.02 -15.08
C SER A 308 19.59 1.49 -13.69
N ALA A 309 19.87 0.73 -12.63
CA ALA A 309 19.55 1.13 -11.26
C ALA A 309 20.47 2.28 -10.83
N VAL A 310 19.92 3.26 -10.13
CA VAL A 310 20.69 4.39 -9.59
C VAL A 310 20.85 4.31 -8.08
N GLN A 311 19.95 3.60 -7.40
CA GLN A 311 19.90 3.46 -5.95
C GLN A 311 19.12 2.19 -5.55
N LEU A 312 19.31 1.74 -4.32
CA LEU A 312 18.39 0.82 -3.64
C LEU A 312 17.61 1.57 -2.56
N LYS A 313 16.30 1.36 -2.50
CA LYS A 313 15.41 1.93 -1.49
C LYS A 313 14.89 0.83 -0.57
N GLN A 314 15.00 1.03 0.74
CA GLN A 314 14.47 0.08 1.72
C GLN A 314 12.95 -0.03 1.58
N ILE A 315 12.46 -1.26 1.62
CA ILE A 315 11.03 -1.54 1.60
C ILE A 315 10.53 -1.65 3.05
N PRO A 316 9.38 -1.04 3.41
CA PRO A 316 8.81 -1.17 4.75
C PRO A 316 8.51 -2.63 5.14
N SER A 317 8.67 -2.97 6.41
CA SER A 317 8.53 -4.36 6.91
C SER A 317 7.14 -4.99 6.73
N LEU A 318 6.10 -4.16 6.63
CA LEU A 318 4.73 -4.62 6.35
C LEU A 318 4.56 -5.15 4.92
N MET A 319 5.47 -4.79 4.00
CA MET A 319 5.38 -5.20 2.60
C MET A 319 5.70 -6.69 2.45
N ASP A 320 4.80 -7.43 1.80
CA ASP A 320 5.08 -8.76 1.28
C ASP A 320 5.11 -8.76 -0.25
N SER A 321 5.33 -9.92 -0.87
CA SER A 321 5.38 -10.02 -2.33
C SER A 321 4.08 -9.58 -3.00
N GLN A 322 2.92 -9.80 -2.39
CA GLN A 322 1.64 -9.44 -3.00
C GLN A 322 1.41 -7.93 -2.97
N LEU A 323 1.65 -7.29 -1.82
CA LEU A 323 1.58 -5.83 -1.69
C LEU A 323 2.62 -5.13 -2.55
N TYR A 324 3.85 -5.66 -2.61
CA TYR A 324 4.92 -5.10 -3.44
C TYR A 324 4.57 -5.16 -4.92
N LEU A 325 3.95 -6.26 -5.35
CA LEU A 325 3.57 -6.45 -6.74
C LEU A 325 2.34 -5.63 -7.14
N GLY A 326 1.44 -5.37 -6.18
CA GLY A 326 0.16 -4.73 -6.41
C GLY A 326 -0.88 -5.71 -6.95
N PHE A 327 -2.16 -5.39 -6.71
CA PHE A 327 -3.29 -6.26 -7.04
C PHE A 327 -3.32 -6.64 -8.52
N GLU A 328 -3.29 -5.68 -9.44
CA GLU A 328 -3.41 -5.94 -10.87
C GLU A 328 -2.33 -6.90 -11.39
N TYR A 329 -1.05 -6.65 -11.05
CA TYR A 329 0.04 -7.52 -11.48
C TYR A 329 -0.05 -8.90 -10.83
N TYR A 330 -0.32 -8.96 -9.53
CA TYR A 330 -0.41 -10.23 -8.80
C TYR A 330 -1.55 -11.11 -9.33
N SER A 331 -2.73 -10.53 -9.54
CA SER A 331 -3.89 -11.21 -10.12
C SER A 331 -3.64 -11.65 -11.56
N ALA A 332 -2.92 -10.84 -12.36
CA ALA A 332 -2.53 -11.23 -13.71
C ALA A 332 -1.57 -12.45 -13.71
N VAL A 333 -0.55 -12.46 -12.85
CA VAL A 333 0.36 -13.62 -12.71
C VAL A 333 -0.41 -14.85 -12.24
N GLN A 334 -1.27 -14.70 -11.24
CA GLN A 334 -2.08 -15.79 -10.70
C GLN A 334 -2.99 -16.40 -11.78
N SER A 335 -3.57 -15.56 -12.63
CA SER A 335 -4.41 -15.99 -13.76
C SER A 335 -3.64 -16.82 -14.80
N LEU A 336 -2.32 -16.63 -14.92
CA LEU A 336 -1.45 -17.45 -15.79
C LEU A 336 -1.03 -18.78 -15.16
N GLN A 337 -1.25 -18.94 -13.85
CA GLN A 337 -0.81 -20.11 -13.08
C GLN A 337 -1.95 -20.97 -12.53
N GLN A 338 -3.17 -20.45 -12.45
CA GLN A 338 -4.35 -21.19 -12.00
C GLN A 338 -5.25 -21.52 -13.19
N ASP A 339 -6.07 -22.55 -13.06
CA ASP A 339 -7.23 -22.69 -13.94
C ASP A 339 -8.05 -21.41 -13.85
N ARG A 340 -8.66 -21.00 -14.97
CA ARG A 340 -9.71 -19.99 -14.93
C ARG A 340 -10.81 -20.51 -14.02
N LEU A 341 -10.70 -20.27 -12.70
CA LEU A 341 -11.84 -20.29 -11.81
C LEU A 341 -12.84 -19.38 -12.48
N SER A 342 -13.92 -19.98 -12.96
CA SER A 342 -14.99 -19.33 -13.71
C SER A 342 -15.18 -17.88 -13.23
N PRO A 343 -15.03 -16.86 -14.10
CA PRO A 343 -15.20 -15.45 -13.73
C PRO A 343 -16.59 -15.16 -13.14
N SER A 344 -17.54 -16.09 -13.24
CA SER A 344 -18.96 -15.85 -13.04
C SER A 344 -19.49 -15.90 -11.60
N ARG A 345 -18.73 -16.33 -10.59
CA ARG A 345 -19.26 -16.46 -9.20
C ARG A 345 -18.70 -15.48 -8.17
N ARG A 346 -17.51 -14.92 -8.37
CA ARG A 346 -16.92 -13.92 -7.45
C ARG A 346 -17.19 -12.48 -7.86
N ASP A 347 -17.54 -12.22 -9.13
CA ASP A 347 -17.62 -10.84 -9.62
C ASP A 347 -18.84 -10.04 -9.15
N ASN A 348 -19.88 -10.70 -8.64
CA ASN A 348 -21.13 -10.05 -8.22
C ASN A 348 -21.32 -9.94 -6.71
N LYS A 349 -20.42 -10.50 -5.89
CA LYS A 349 -20.54 -10.50 -4.42
C LYS A 349 -19.50 -9.58 -3.81
N ILE A 350 -19.88 -8.89 -2.74
CA ILE A 350 -18.97 -8.00 -2.01
C ILE A 350 -18.44 -8.71 -0.77
N GLN A 351 -17.13 -8.86 -0.66
CA GLN A 351 -16.46 -9.32 0.55
C GLN A 351 -16.32 -8.16 1.54
N TRP A 352 -17.24 -8.06 2.50
CA TRP A 352 -17.15 -7.10 3.58
C TRP A 352 -16.14 -7.54 4.63
N CYS A 353 -15.25 -6.63 5.01
CA CYS A 353 -14.25 -6.91 6.02
C CYS A 353 -14.73 -6.45 7.41
N ALA A 354 -14.78 -7.40 8.33
CA ALA A 354 -15.26 -7.26 9.70
C ALA A 354 -14.08 -7.36 10.69
N ILE A 355 -13.99 -6.43 11.62
CA ILE A 355 -12.92 -6.37 12.63
C ILE A 355 -13.34 -7.16 13.87
N GLY A 356 -12.62 -8.24 14.13
CA GLY A 356 -12.87 -9.09 15.29
C GLY A 356 -14.15 -9.93 15.19
N ARG A 357 -14.46 -10.64 16.27
CA ARG A 357 -15.51 -11.68 16.28
C ARG A 357 -16.93 -11.10 16.28
N ASP A 358 -17.14 -9.98 16.96
CA ASP A 358 -18.48 -9.40 17.11
C ASP A 358 -18.96 -8.78 15.79
N GLU A 359 -18.09 -8.05 15.10
CA GLU A 359 -18.42 -7.56 13.75
C GLU A 359 -18.61 -8.71 12.78
N LYS A 360 -17.78 -9.76 12.87
CA LYS A 360 -17.93 -10.95 12.02
C LYS A 360 -19.28 -11.63 12.25
N LYS A 361 -19.73 -11.76 13.50
CA LYS A 361 -21.05 -12.31 13.84
C LYS A 361 -22.18 -11.50 13.20
N LYS A 362 -22.15 -10.17 13.33
CA LYS A 362 -23.15 -9.29 12.70
C LYS A 362 -23.09 -9.38 11.17
N CYS A 363 -21.89 -9.41 10.60
CA CYS A 363 -21.67 -9.55 9.16
C CYS A 363 -22.24 -10.88 8.65
N ASP A 364 -22.05 -11.98 9.36
CA ASP A 364 -22.58 -13.29 8.95
C ASP A 364 -24.11 -13.31 8.92
N VAL A 365 -24.75 -12.65 9.87
CA VAL A 365 -26.21 -12.45 9.83
C VAL A 365 -26.60 -11.61 8.61
N TRP A 366 -25.87 -10.52 8.33
CA TRP A 366 -26.10 -9.70 7.12
C TRP A 366 -25.93 -10.52 5.84
N SER A 367 -24.91 -11.38 5.77
CA SER A 367 -24.65 -12.28 4.64
C SER A 367 -25.82 -13.22 4.38
N VAL A 368 -26.36 -13.84 5.44
CA VAL A 368 -27.56 -14.71 5.33
C VAL A 368 -28.78 -13.91 4.87
N MET A 369 -29.02 -12.74 5.46
CA MET A 369 -30.21 -11.92 5.16
C MET A 369 -30.19 -11.30 3.77
N SER A 370 -28.99 -11.03 3.25
CA SER A 370 -28.74 -10.52 1.91
C SER A 370 -28.70 -11.62 0.83
N ASN A 371 -28.97 -12.89 1.18
CA ASN A 371 -28.86 -14.03 0.28
C ASN A 371 -27.47 -14.16 -0.39
N GLY A 372 -26.42 -13.73 0.32
CA GLY A 372 -25.04 -13.81 -0.14
C GLY A 372 -24.60 -12.69 -1.10
N ASP A 373 -25.36 -11.60 -1.24
CA ASP A 373 -24.87 -10.37 -1.90
C ASP A 373 -23.65 -9.79 -1.15
N VAL A 374 -23.64 -9.99 0.18
CA VAL A 374 -22.51 -9.68 1.07
C VAL A 374 -21.94 -10.98 1.62
N GLU A 375 -20.62 -11.13 1.57
CA GLU A 375 -19.86 -12.17 2.24
C GLU A 375 -18.86 -11.55 3.21
N CYS A 376 -18.39 -12.31 4.19
CA CYS A 376 -17.70 -11.74 5.33
C CYS A 376 -16.29 -12.30 5.51
N VAL A 377 -15.32 -11.40 5.53
CA VAL A 377 -13.92 -11.68 5.83
C VAL A 377 -13.61 -11.07 7.19
N VAL A 378 -12.90 -11.82 8.04
CA VAL A 378 -12.49 -11.32 9.35
C VAL A 378 -11.05 -10.81 9.30
N ALA A 379 -10.79 -9.72 10.01
CA ALA A 379 -9.47 -9.19 10.31
C ALA A 379 -9.35 -8.93 11.82
N GLU A 380 -8.13 -8.97 12.36
CA GLU A 380 -7.85 -8.67 13.76
C GLU A 380 -7.93 -7.16 14.05
N ASP A 381 -7.50 -6.34 13.09
CA ASP A 381 -7.56 -4.88 13.19
C ASP A 381 -7.85 -4.19 11.85
N THR A 382 -8.00 -2.87 11.91
CA THR A 382 -8.29 -2.03 10.75
C THR A 382 -7.17 -2.02 9.71
N LYS A 383 -5.89 -2.10 10.11
CA LYS A 383 -4.76 -2.09 9.18
C LYS A 383 -4.66 -3.41 8.41
N GLU A 384 -4.90 -4.54 9.08
CA GLU A 384 -5.02 -5.83 8.44
C GLU A 384 -6.20 -5.82 7.45
N CYS A 385 -7.32 -5.24 7.84
CA CYS A 385 -8.47 -5.12 6.95
C CYS A 385 -8.18 -4.29 5.69
N ILE A 386 -7.54 -3.13 5.82
CA ILE A 386 -7.05 -2.33 4.68
C ILE A 386 -6.10 -3.17 3.82
N THR A 387 -5.20 -3.94 4.44
CA THR A 387 -4.26 -4.82 3.76
C THR A 387 -4.99 -5.91 2.96
N LYS A 388 -6.02 -6.55 3.54
CA LYS A 388 -6.86 -7.54 2.84
C LYS A 388 -7.58 -6.94 1.64
N ILE A 389 -8.05 -5.69 1.76
CA ILE A 389 -8.65 -4.97 0.63
C ILE A 389 -7.60 -4.68 -0.44
N MET A 390 -6.41 -4.22 -0.07
CA MET A 390 -5.31 -4.00 -1.02
C MET A 390 -4.89 -5.28 -1.76
N LYS A 391 -5.03 -6.43 -1.12
CA LYS A 391 -4.73 -7.76 -1.67
C LYS A 391 -5.85 -8.38 -2.50
N GLY A 392 -7.06 -7.83 -2.46
CA GLY A 392 -8.24 -8.45 -3.08
C GLY A 392 -8.83 -9.63 -2.29
N GLU A 393 -8.44 -9.78 -1.01
CA GLU A 393 -9.04 -10.75 -0.10
C GLU A 393 -10.37 -10.24 0.49
N ALA A 394 -10.53 -8.91 0.55
CA ALA A 394 -11.78 -8.23 0.90
C ALA A 394 -12.03 -7.07 -0.07
N ASP A 395 -13.21 -6.47 -0.04
CA ASP A 395 -13.61 -5.43 -1.00
C ASP A 395 -13.96 -4.10 -0.34
N ALA A 396 -14.55 -4.11 0.86
CA ALA A 396 -15.01 -2.90 1.52
C ALA A 396 -14.96 -2.97 3.05
N ILE A 397 -14.83 -1.79 3.67
CA ILE A 397 -14.94 -1.56 5.13
C ILE A 397 -15.38 -0.11 5.38
N SER A 398 -16.18 0.14 6.42
CA SER A 398 -16.42 1.50 6.93
C SER A 398 -15.30 1.95 7.87
N LEU A 399 -14.70 3.10 7.59
CA LEU A 399 -13.54 3.63 8.31
C LEU A 399 -13.81 5.02 8.87
N ASP A 400 -13.23 5.33 10.03
CA ASP A 400 -13.19 6.71 10.50
C ASP A 400 -12.24 7.57 9.64
N GLY A 401 -12.41 8.90 9.71
CA GLY A 401 -11.63 9.84 8.89
C GLY A 401 -10.11 9.69 9.00
N GLY A 402 -9.57 9.24 10.14
CA GLY A 402 -8.15 8.94 10.30
C GLY A 402 -7.71 7.77 9.43
N PHE A 403 -8.44 6.65 9.47
CA PHE A 403 -8.15 5.51 8.61
C PHE A 403 -8.54 5.73 7.14
N VAL A 404 -9.47 6.64 6.83
CA VAL A 404 -9.71 7.09 5.45
C VAL A 404 -8.47 7.75 4.84
N TYR A 405 -7.68 8.50 5.64
CA TYR A 405 -6.39 9.01 5.18
C TYR A 405 -5.41 7.88 4.87
N THR A 406 -5.25 6.92 5.78
CA THR A 406 -4.34 5.78 5.59
C THR A 406 -4.75 4.94 4.37
N ALA A 407 -6.02 4.55 4.29
CA ALA A 407 -6.59 3.82 3.16
C ALA A 407 -6.43 4.58 1.84
N GLY A 408 -6.66 5.90 1.86
CA GLY A 408 -6.47 6.77 0.70
C GLY A 408 -5.01 6.87 0.23
N MET A 409 -4.06 6.92 1.16
CA MET A 409 -2.62 6.85 0.85
C MET A 409 -2.22 5.49 0.28
N CYS A 410 -2.92 4.41 0.63
CA CYS A 410 -2.76 3.10 0.03
C CYS A 410 -3.40 2.98 -1.36
N GLY A 411 -4.23 3.94 -1.79
CA GLY A 411 -4.91 3.93 -3.10
C GLY A 411 -6.38 3.53 -3.07
N LEU A 412 -6.96 3.30 -1.89
CA LEU A 412 -8.41 3.08 -1.74
C LEU A 412 -9.18 4.40 -1.90
N VAL A 413 -10.43 4.30 -2.32
CA VAL A 413 -11.30 5.48 -2.55
C VAL A 413 -12.55 5.42 -1.66
N PRO A 414 -13.04 6.59 -1.20
CA PRO A 414 -14.28 6.66 -0.45
C PRO A 414 -15.48 6.47 -1.38
N VAL A 415 -16.40 5.58 -1.00
CA VAL A 415 -17.57 5.18 -1.80
C VAL A 415 -18.84 5.84 -1.29
N MET A 416 -19.13 5.67 0.00
CA MET A 416 -20.29 6.26 0.68
C MET A 416 -19.87 6.75 2.07
N ALA A 417 -20.59 7.71 2.64
CA ALA A 417 -20.31 8.27 3.96
C ALA A 417 -21.47 8.05 4.94
N GLU A 418 -21.18 7.68 6.18
CA GLU A 418 -22.19 7.56 7.23
C GLU A 418 -22.74 8.94 7.59
N SER A 419 -24.06 9.12 7.52
CA SER A 419 -24.74 10.32 8.01
C SER A 419 -25.39 10.06 9.36
N TYR A 420 -25.19 10.97 10.31
CA TYR A 420 -25.79 10.88 11.66
C TYR A 420 -27.00 11.82 11.84
N GLU A 421 -27.29 12.65 10.83
CA GLU A 421 -28.41 13.59 10.84
C GLU A 421 -29.48 13.17 9.83
N VAL A 422 -30.75 13.42 10.17
CA VAL A 422 -31.88 13.21 9.25
C VAL A 422 -31.89 14.38 8.27
N LEU A 423 -31.23 14.21 7.13
CA LEU A 423 -31.26 15.20 6.06
C LEU A 423 -32.65 15.21 5.41
N LEU A 424 -33.27 16.39 5.31
CA LEU A 424 -34.47 16.60 4.49
C LEU A 424 -34.14 16.19 3.04
N TYR A 425 -35.09 15.50 2.39
CA TYR A 425 -34.94 14.84 1.08
C TYR A 425 -34.34 15.74 -0.02
N PHE A 426 -34.48 17.07 0.11
CA PHE A 426 -33.96 18.08 -0.83
C PHE A 426 -32.45 18.40 -0.69
N ILE A 427 -31.76 17.96 0.37
CA ILE A 427 -30.33 18.31 0.63
C ILE A 427 -29.40 17.08 0.56
N PHE A 428 -29.86 15.96 0.01
CA PHE A 428 -29.03 14.76 -0.16
C PHE A 428 -27.79 15.00 -1.03
N TYR A 429 -27.86 15.94 -1.99
CA TYR A 429 -26.75 16.25 -2.90
C TYR A 429 -25.80 17.34 -2.40
N LEU A 430 -26.12 18.07 -1.33
CA LEU A 430 -25.40 19.30 -0.96
C LEU A 430 -24.60 19.22 0.36
N LEU A 431 -24.93 18.31 1.28
CA LEU A 431 -24.30 18.28 2.60
C LEU A 431 -23.38 17.07 2.76
N LYS A 432 -22.07 17.36 2.84
CA LYS A 432 -21.06 16.41 3.34
C LYS A 432 -21.45 16.04 4.78
N ALA A 433 -21.68 14.75 5.06
CA ALA A 433 -21.82 14.25 6.43
C ALA A 433 -20.52 14.58 7.17
N THR A 434 -20.59 15.62 8.00
CA THR A 434 -19.43 16.24 8.64
C THR A 434 -19.83 16.69 10.03
N TYR A 435 -18.86 16.71 10.93
CA TYR A 435 -19.01 17.32 12.23
C TYR A 435 -17.85 18.29 12.46
N PHE A 436 -17.98 19.17 13.45
CA PHE A 436 -16.92 20.12 13.79
C PHE A 436 -16.11 19.61 14.97
N ALA A 437 -14.80 19.53 14.81
CA ALA A 437 -13.84 19.36 15.90
C ALA A 437 -13.60 20.73 16.55
N VAL A 438 -13.73 20.78 17.87
CA VAL A 438 -13.67 22.01 18.66
C VAL A 438 -12.74 21.84 19.86
N ALA A 439 -12.13 22.95 20.29
CA ALA A 439 -11.45 23.06 21.57
C ALA A 439 -12.39 23.77 22.54
N VAL A 440 -12.77 23.10 23.63
CA VAL A 440 -13.69 23.61 24.64
C VAL A 440 -12.91 23.95 25.90
N VAL A 441 -13.24 25.08 26.50
CA VAL A 441 -12.67 25.57 27.76
C VAL A 441 -13.79 25.99 28.70
N LYS A 442 -13.48 26.13 29.99
CA LYS A 442 -14.40 26.75 30.94
C LYS A 442 -14.42 28.26 30.70
N LYS A 443 -15.62 28.83 30.77
CA LYS A 443 -15.84 30.28 30.66
C LYS A 443 -15.20 31.07 31.81
N SER A 444 -14.99 30.43 32.96
CA SER A 444 -14.26 31.00 34.10
C SER A 444 -12.81 31.36 33.77
N ASP A 445 -12.18 30.61 32.86
CA ASP A 445 -10.74 30.65 32.64
C ASP A 445 -10.40 31.63 31.52
N LYS A 446 -10.71 32.92 31.72
CA LYS A 446 -10.71 33.96 30.68
C LYS A 446 -9.38 34.14 29.93
N ASP A 447 -8.26 33.78 30.56
CA ASP A 447 -6.92 33.99 30.00
C ASP A 447 -6.52 32.93 28.95
N ILE A 448 -7.26 31.83 28.81
CA ILE A 448 -6.89 30.77 27.87
C ILE A 448 -7.37 31.13 26.45
N SER A 449 -6.50 30.99 25.45
CA SER A 449 -6.80 31.14 24.03
C SER A 449 -6.08 30.05 23.25
N TRP A 450 -6.43 29.87 21.98
CA TRP A 450 -5.69 28.92 21.12
C TRP A 450 -4.18 29.22 21.08
N ASN A 451 -3.79 30.49 21.21
CA ASN A 451 -2.40 30.92 21.09
C ASN A 451 -1.54 30.67 22.34
N ASN A 452 -2.14 30.37 23.50
CA ASN A 452 -1.41 30.15 24.75
C ASN A 452 -1.74 28.81 25.43
N LEU A 453 -2.11 27.80 24.62
CA LEU A 453 -2.38 26.44 25.09
C LEU A 453 -1.12 25.70 25.57
N GLN A 454 0.08 26.14 25.16
CA GLN A 454 1.32 25.51 25.60
C GLN A 454 1.46 25.61 27.13
N GLY A 455 1.78 24.49 27.77
CA GLY A 455 1.89 24.37 29.22
C GLY A 455 0.55 24.26 29.98
N LYS A 456 -0.60 24.28 29.29
CA LYS A 456 -1.91 24.02 29.92
C LYS A 456 -2.16 22.53 30.11
N LYS A 457 -3.24 22.19 30.82
CA LYS A 457 -3.70 20.81 31.03
C LYS A 457 -4.72 20.41 29.97
N SER A 458 -4.45 19.33 29.22
CA SER A 458 -5.31 18.95 28.09
C SER A 458 -6.09 17.65 28.30
N CYS A 459 -7.27 17.58 27.69
CA CYS A 459 -8.14 16.41 27.70
C CYS A 459 -8.46 16.00 26.26
N HIS A 460 -8.17 14.75 25.93
CA HIS A 460 -8.28 14.20 24.58
C HIS A 460 -9.18 12.97 24.58
N THR A 461 -9.87 12.73 23.47
CA THR A 461 -10.73 11.54 23.36
C THR A 461 -9.93 10.22 23.38
N ALA A 462 -8.76 10.21 22.73
CA ALA A 462 -7.72 9.17 22.72
C ALA A 462 -6.68 9.53 21.64
N VAL A 463 -5.48 8.98 21.75
CA VAL A 463 -4.43 9.10 20.72
C VAL A 463 -4.94 8.57 19.37
N GLY A 464 -4.63 9.26 18.28
CA GLY A 464 -5.01 8.88 16.91
C GLY A 464 -6.47 9.18 16.52
N ARG A 465 -7.31 9.64 17.45
CA ARG A 465 -8.71 10.01 17.12
C ARG A 465 -8.80 11.38 16.47
N THR A 466 -9.73 11.52 15.54
CA THR A 466 -9.91 12.72 14.73
C THR A 466 -10.01 14.04 15.53
N ALA A 467 -11.08 14.22 16.31
CA ALA A 467 -11.32 15.50 17.00
C ALA A 467 -10.42 15.68 18.22
N GLY A 468 -10.16 14.58 18.93
CA GLY A 468 -9.41 14.61 20.17
C GLY A 468 -7.90 14.61 20.01
N TRP A 469 -7.35 14.20 18.87
CA TRP A 469 -5.90 14.09 18.67
C TRP A 469 -5.44 14.63 17.32
N ASN A 470 -5.93 14.07 16.20
CA ASN A 470 -5.37 14.35 14.89
C ASN A 470 -5.47 15.83 14.48
N ILE A 471 -6.62 16.45 14.73
CA ILE A 471 -6.81 17.89 14.49
C ILE A 471 -5.98 18.76 15.43
N PRO A 472 -6.14 18.68 16.77
CA PRO A 472 -5.42 19.59 17.66
C PRO A 472 -3.90 19.39 17.56
N MET A 473 -3.40 18.16 17.57
CA MET A 473 -1.97 17.90 17.47
C MET A 473 -1.41 18.28 16.11
N GLY A 474 -2.17 18.07 15.01
CA GLY A 474 -1.72 18.46 13.68
C GLY A 474 -1.64 19.97 13.51
N LEU A 475 -2.58 20.73 14.08
CA LEU A 475 -2.51 22.19 14.09
C LEU A 475 -1.36 22.71 14.97
N ILE A 476 -1.13 22.08 16.13
CA ILE A 476 0.00 22.40 17.02
C ILE A 476 1.32 22.12 16.31
N HIS A 477 1.49 20.91 15.75
CA HIS A 477 2.67 20.51 15.00
C HIS A 477 2.95 21.45 13.84
N ASN A 478 1.93 21.82 13.06
CA ASN A 478 2.10 22.75 11.94
C ASN A 478 2.64 24.12 12.38
N ARG A 479 2.42 24.52 13.64
CA ARG A 479 2.91 25.79 14.19
C ARG A 479 4.27 25.67 14.84
N THR A 480 4.58 24.54 15.47
CA THR A 480 5.80 24.34 16.26
C THR A 480 6.90 23.57 15.53
N GLY A 481 6.54 22.73 14.56
CA GLY A 481 7.44 21.77 13.93
C GLY A 481 7.98 20.69 14.88
N ASN A 482 7.40 20.53 16.08
CA ASN A 482 7.92 19.65 17.11
C ASN A 482 7.05 18.39 17.27
N CYS A 483 7.68 17.23 17.09
CA CYS A 483 7.06 15.90 17.22
C CYS A 483 6.90 15.42 18.66
N ASN A 484 7.49 16.12 19.64
CA ASN A 484 7.36 15.79 21.05
C ASN A 484 6.07 16.38 21.64
N PHE A 485 4.93 15.78 21.28
CA PHE A 485 3.61 16.21 21.75
C PHE A 485 3.46 16.14 23.27
N ASP A 486 4.23 15.28 23.93
CA ASP A 486 4.24 15.13 25.38
C ASP A 486 4.73 16.39 26.11
N GLU A 487 5.56 17.21 25.45
CA GLU A 487 6.12 18.43 26.04
C GLU A 487 5.29 19.69 25.79
N TYR A 488 4.30 19.63 24.90
CA TYR A 488 3.50 20.79 24.57
C TYR A 488 2.55 21.18 25.72
N PHE A 489 1.87 20.20 26.31
CA PHE A 489 1.02 20.38 27.48
C PHE A 489 1.78 20.05 28.77
N SER A 490 1.43 20.68 29.89
CA SER A 490 2.11 20.40 31.16
C SER A 490 1.73 19.02 31.70
N GLN A 491 0.45 18.67 31.56
CA GLN A 491 -0.15 17.38 31.89
C GLN A 491 -1.35 17.15 30.97
N GLY A 492 -1.74 15.91 30.75
CA GLY A 492 -2.95 15.62 30.00
C GLY A 492 -3.59 14.29 30.35
N CYS A 493 -4.77 14.07 29.78
CA CYS A 493 -5.30 12.73 29.57
C CYS A 493 -5.55 12.51 28.08
N ALA A 494 -4.70 11.70 27.44
CA ALA A 494 -4.85 11.16 26.11
C ALA A 494 -4.75 9.63 26.19
N PRO A 495 -5.88 8.94 26.38
CA PRO A 495 -5.89 7.48 26.46
C PRO A 495 -5.22 6.84 25.23
N GLY A 496 -4.36 5.85 25.44
CA GLY A 496 -3.49 5.25 24.44
C GLY A 496 -2.06 5.80 24.42
N SER A 497 -1.77 6.86 25.18
CA SER A 497 -0.40 7.32 25.42
C SER A 497 0.39 6.36 26.31
N PRO A 498 1.73 6.37 26.27
CA PRO A 498 2.55 5.59 27.20
C PRO A 498 2.23 5.96 28.66
N PRO A 499 2.10 5.01 29.61
CA PRO A 499 1.73 5.32 30.99
C PRO A 499 2.67 6.31 31.71
N SER A 500 3.93 6.41 31.28
CA SER A 500 4.93 7.36 31.81
C SER A 500 4.86 8.77 31.21
N SER A 501 4.08 8.99 30.16
CA SER A 501 3.94 10.27 29.46
C SER A 501 3.13 11.28 30.29
N ARG A 502 3.44 12.57 30.14
CA ARG A 502 2.65 13.67 30.72
C ARG A 502 1.20 13.62 30.27
N LEU A 503 0.95 13.14 29.06
CA LEU A 503 -0.38 12.93 28.49
C LEU A 503 -1.21 11.83 29.18
N CYS A 504 -0.64 11.02 30.08
CA CYS A 504 -1.40 10.06 30.88
C CYS A 504 -1.63 10.52 32.33
N GLN A 505 -1.05 11.65 32.75
CA GLN A 505 -1.02 12.02 34.16
C GLN A 505 -2.41 12.32 34.73
N LEU A 506 -3.28 12.97 33.96
CA LEU A 506 -4.64 13.33 34.39
C LEU A 506 -5.62 12.17 34.31
N CYS A 507 -5.31 11.09 33.57
CA CYS A 507 -6.20 9.96 33.41
C CYS A 507 -6.53 9.27 34.74
N LYS A 508 -7.74 8.73 34.88
CA LYS A 508 -8.27 8.20 36.14
C LYS A 508 -8.40 6.68 36.17
N GLY A 509 -8.49 6.03 35.01
CA GLY A 509 -8.73 4.60 34.91
C GLY A 509 -10.18 4.20 35.19
N SER A 510 -10.41 2.91 35.45
CA SER A 510 -11.71 2.29 35.67
C SER A 510 -12.26 2.50 37.08
N GLY A 511 -11.42 2.97 38.00
CA GLY A 511 -11.71 2.98 39.43
C GLY A 511 -11.62 1.58 40.08
N GLY A 512 -11.25 0.54 39.31
CA GLY A 512 -11.03 -0.83 39.78
C GLY A 512 -9.56 -1.18 40.04
N VAL A 513 -9.27 -2.46 40.25
CA VAL A 513 -7.90 -3.00 40.39
C VAL A 513 -7.72 -4.15 39.40
N PRO A 514 -6.77 -4.07 38.43
CA PRO A 514 -5.93 -2.91 38.15
C PRO A 514 -6.75 -1.72 37.63
N PRO A 515 -6.32 -0.47 37.87
CA PRO A 515 -7.10 0.70 37.50
C PRO A 515 -7.15 0.96 35.99
N GLU A 516 -6.43 0.23 35.14
CA GLU A 516 -6.50 0.39 33.66
C GLU A 516 -6.31 1.84 33.18
N LYS A 517 -5.46 2.60 33.90
CA LYS A 517 -5.22 4.03 33.66
C LYS A 517 -4.63 4.26 32.27
N CYS A 518 -5.18 5.24 31.55
CA CYS A 518 -4.75 5.67 30.22
C CYS A 518 -4.96 4.60 29.11
N VAL A 519 -5.73 3.54 29.37
CA VAL A 519 -6.09 2.57 28.33
C VAL A 519 -7.07 3.21 27.35
N ALA A 520 -6.87 3.02 26.04
CA ALA A 520 -7.74 3.55 25.00
C ALA A 520 -9.07 2.77 24.86
N SER A 521 -9.80 2.58 25.96
CA SER A 521 -11.09 1.90 26.00
C SER A 521 -12.03 2.55 27.02
N SER A 522 -13.30 2.14 27.03
CA SER A 522 -14.28 2.60 28.02
C SER A 522 -13.98 2.24 29.47
N HIS A 523 -12.94 1.42 29.72
CA HIS A 523 -12.42 1.18 31.06
C HIS A 523 -11.69 2.41 31.61
N GLU A 524 -11.28 3.38 30.79
CA GLU A 524 -10.76 4.67 31.26
C GLU A 524 -11.90 5.69 31.37
N GLN A 525 -12.13 6.24 32.56
CA GLN A 525 -13.21 7.20 32.81
C GLN A 525 -13.15 8.45 31.92
N TYR A 526 -11.96 8.88 31.51
CA TYR A 526 -11.77 10.03 30.63
C TYR A 526 -11.67 9.66 29.14
N TYR A 527 -11.95 8.42 28.76
CA TYR A 527 -11.95 7.97 27.37
C TYR A 527 -13.14 8.47 26.55
N GLY A 528 -12.89 8.74 25.28
CA GLY A 528 -13.89 9.15 24.31
C GLY A 528 -14.36 10.59 24.50
N TYR A 529 -15.43 10.95 23.78
CA TYR A 529 -15.92 12.33 23.75
C TYR A 529 -16.45 12.81 25.10
N THR A 530 -17.32 12.02 25.74
CA THR A 530 -17.89 12.35 27.06
C THR A 530 -16.81 12.35 28.14
N GLY A 531 -15.90 11.37 28.11
CA GLY A 531 -14.78 11.29 29.05
C GLY A 531 -13.82 12.48 28.94
N ALA A 532 -13.52 12.96 27.73
CA ALA A 532 -12.69 14.14 27.55
C ALA A 532 -13.36 15.43 28.06
N LEU A 533 -14.69 15.59 27.88
CA LEU A 533 -15.43 16.69 28.51
C LEU A 533 -15.42 16.58 30.04
N ARG A 534 -15.63 15.38 30.57
CA ARG A 534 -15.53 15.10 32.01
C ARG A 534 -14.15 15.46 32.57
N CYS A 535 -13.08 15.11 31.85
CA CYS A 535 -11.72 15.49 32.18
C CYS A 535 -11.57 17.02 32.27
N LEU A 536 -12.13 17.80 31.33
CA LEU A 536 -12.14 19.27 31.40
C LEU A 536 -12.86 19.77 32.65
N VAL A 537 -14.03 19.20 32.95
CA VAL A 537 -14.81 19.58 34.14
C VAL A 537 -14.00 19.36 35.41
N GLU A 538 -13.36 18.19 35.54
CA GLU A 538 -12.75 17.75 36.79
C GLU A 538 -11.26 18.13 36.99
N GLN A 539 -10.45 18.24 35.93
CA GLN A 539 -8.99 18.35 36.04
C GLN A 539 -8.29 19.22 34.99
N GLY A 540 -8.78 19.22 33.76
CA GLY A 540 -8.12 19.87 32.62
C GLY A 540 -8.52 21.34 32.41
N ASP A 541 -7.75 22.01 31.56
CA ASP A 541 -7.97 23.40 31.15
C ASP A 541 -8.65 23.48 29.77
N VAL A 542 -8.42 22.48 28.90
CA VAL A 542 -8.99 22.40 27.55
C VAL A 542 -9.40 20.95 27.21
N ALA A 543 -10.55 20.76 26.57
CA ALA A 543 -10.96 19.49 25.98
C ALA A 543 -11.10 19.58 24.46
N PHE A 544 -10.57 18.59 23.76
CA PHE A 544 -10.70 18.46 22.31
C PHE A 544 -11.75 17.41 21.97
N ILE A 545 -12.91 17.86 21.49
CA ILE A 545 -14.11 17.05 21.30
C ILE A 545 -14.89 17.50 20.04
N LYS A 546 -15.99 16.82 19.71
CA LYS A 546 -16.92 17.30 18.65
C LYS A 546 -17.90 18.33 19.24
N HIS A 547 -18.36 19.25 18.40
CA HIS A 547 -19.23 20.37 18.80
C HIS A 547 -20.49 20.00 19.60
N SER A 548 -21.12 18.84 19.33
CA SER A 548 -22.37 18.44 19.98
C SER A 548 -22.20 17.99 21.44
N ILE A 549 -20.98 17.73 21.91
CA ILE A 549 -20.76 17.01 23.18
C ILE A 549 -21.10 17.84 24.40
N VAL A 550 -20.85 19.16 24.36
CA VAL A 550 -21.25 20.05 25.45
C VAL A 550 -22.77 20.02 25.60
N GLU A 551 -23.49 20.14 24.48
CA GLU A 551 -24.95 20.04 24.48
C GLU A 551 -25.46 18.69 24.95
N GLU A 552 -24.83 17.59 24.55
CA GLU A 552 -25.24 16.24 24.97
C GLU A 552 -25.07 16.00 26.49
N ASN A 553 -24.25 16.80 27.19
CA ASN A 553 -23.88 16.56 28.60
C ASN A 553 -24.18 17.71 29.56
N THR A 554 -24.94 18.72 29.13
CA THR A 554 -25.31 19.87 29.96
C THR A 554 -26.82 20.04 30.02
N ASP A 555 -27.28 20.97 30.86
CA ASP A 555 -28.69 21.35 30.98
C ASP A 555 -29.62 20.17 31.32
N GLY A 556 -29.13 19.24 32.13
CA GLY A 556 -29.88 18.07 32.59
C GLY A 556 -30.01 16.92 31.58
N LYS A 557 -29.37 17.02 30.41
CA LYS A 557 -29.37 15.93 29.40
C LYS A 557 -28.52 14.73 29.80
N ASN A 558 -27.46 14.94 30.60
CA ASN A 558 -26.72 13.88 31.26
C ASN A 558 -26.99 13.92 32.78
N THR A 559 -27.53 12.83 33.31
CA THR A 559 -27.95 12.70 34.72
C THR A 559 -26.87 12.15 35.64
N GLU A 560 -25.66 11.86 35.12
CA GLU A 560 -24.53 11.42 35.93
C GLU A 560 -24.10 12.49 36.93
N SER A 561 -23.54 12.07 38.06
CA SER A 561 -23.19 12.95 39.19
C SER A 561 -22.23 14.08 38.84
N TRP A 562 -21.34 13.87 37.85
CA TRP A 562 -20.38 14.89 37.40
C TRP A 562 -20.98 15.91 36.41
N ALA A 563 -22.10 15.58 35.76
CA ALA A 563 -22.70 16.35 34.67
C ALA A 563 -24.05 16.99 34.98
N LYS A 564 -24.79 16.44 35.97
CA LYS A 564 -26.18 16.80 36.29
C LYS A 564 -26.45 18.31 36.48
N ASP A 565 -25.47 19.03 37.04
CA ASP A 565 -25.61 20.45 37.38
C ASP A 565 -24.89 21.37 36.38
N LEU A 566 -24.28 20.80 35.33
CA LEU A 566 -23.55 21.57 34.33
C LEU A 566 -24.52 22.33 33.44
N LYS A 567 -24.18 23.59 33.16
CA LYS A 567 -24.89 24.46 32.24
C LYS A 567 -24.05 24.73 31.01
N MET A 568 -24.69 24.80 29.85
CA MET A 568 -23.99 25.00 28.60
C MET A 568 -23.22 26.33 28.57
N ASP A 569 -23.74 27.35 29.25
CA ASP A 569 -23.14 28.69 29.35
C ASP A 569 -21.83 28.75 30.16
N GLN A 570 -21.47 27.67 30.86
CA GLN A 570 -20.21 27.52 31.58
C GLN A 570 -19.03 27.23 30.66
N PHE A 571 -19.27 26.99 29.37
CA PHE A 571 -18.26 26.58 28.40
C PHE A 571 -18.18 27.56 27.22
N GLU A 572 -16.98 27.67 26.65
CA GLU A 572 -16.71 28.46 25.44
C GLU A 572 -15.81 27.66 24.49
N LEU A 573 -15.84 28.02 23.21
CA LEU A 573 -14.95 27.47 22.19
C LEU A 573 -13.72 28.36 22.02
N LEU A 574 -12.56 27.74 21.80
CA LEU A 574 -11.37 28.43 21.31
C LEU A 574 -11.34 28.41 19.77
N CYS A 575 -11.26 29.59 19.17
CA CYS A 575 -11.11 29.74 17.72
C CYS A 575 -9.63 29.79 17.35
N THR A 576 -9.27 29.31 16.15
CA THR A 576 -7.86 29.23 15.72
C THR A 576 -7.18 30.59 15.52
N ASP A 577 -7.96 31.67 15.41
CA ASP A 577 -7.50 33.06 15.35
C ASP A 577 -7.18 33.65 16.74
N GLY A 578 -7.43 32.90 17.82
CA GLY A 578 -7.22 33.31 19.20
C GLY A 578 -8.47 33.88 19.89
N GLN A 579 -9.58 34.08 19.17
CA GLN A 579 -10.84 34.50 19.77
C GLN A 579 -11.53 33.36 20.52
N ARG A 580 -12.57 33.71 21.27
CA ARG A 580 -13.50 32.78 21.92
C ARG A 580 -14.91 33.00 21.41
N ALA A 581 -15.70 31.93 21.39
CA ALA A 581 -17.10 32.00 20.97
C ALA A 581 -18.01 31.13 21.84
N ASN A 582 -19.32 31.36 21.75
CA ASN A 582 -20.31 30.49 22.36
C ASN A 582 -20.24 29.08 21.73
N VAL A 583 -20.55 28.05 22.50
CA VAL A 583 -20.53 26.65 22.02
C VAL A 583 -21.46 26.38 20.84
N MET A 584 -22.54 27.17 20.69
CA MET A 584 -23.46 27.08 19.55
C MET A 584 -22.92 27.73 18.27
N ASP A 585 -21.88 28.57 18.36
CA ASP A 585 -21.24 29.23 17.22
C ASP A 585 -20.16 28.35 16.55
N TYR A 586 -20.18 27.04 16.80
CA TYR A 586 -19.19 26.07 16.31
C TYR A 586 -18.98 26.11 14.79
N ARG A 587 -19.97 26.53 14.00
CA ARG A 587 -19.84 26.67 12.54
C ARG A 587 -18.84 27.75 12.14
N ARG A 588 -18.72 28.80 12.95
CA ARG A 588 -17.76 29.91 12.79
C ARG A 588 -16.48 29.66 13.58
N CYS A 589 -16.60 29.12 14.79
CA CYS A 589 -15.49 28.86 15.70
C CYS A 589 -15.26 27.35 15.88
N ASN A 590 -14.35 26.78 15.11
CA ASN A 590 -13.93 25.39 15.21
C ASN A 590 -12.46 25.24 14.82
N LEU A 591 -11.87 24.11 15.19
CA LEU A 591 -10.53 23.75 14.75
C LEU A 591 -10.56 23.26 13.30
N ALA A 592 -11.53 22.40 12.99
CA ALA A 592 -11.78 21.93 11.63
C ALA A 592 -13.20 21.39 11.47
N LYS A 593 -13.71 21.50 10.24
CA LYS A 593 -14.81 20.67 9.75
C LYS A 593 -14.23 19.32 9.33
N VAL A 594 -14.78 18.25 9.88
CA VAL A 594 -14.25 16.90 9.76
C VAL A 594 -15.29 15.99 9.08
N PRO A 595 -14.89 15.11 8.16
CA PRO A 595 -15.77 14.08 7.61
C PRO A 595 -16.26 13.08 8.67
N THR A 596 -17.42 12.50 8.43
CA THR A 596 -17.86 11.28 9.13
C THR A 596 -17.11 10.04 8.63
N HIS A 597 -17.55 8.87 9.07
CA HIS A 597 -16.98 7.61 8.59
C HIS A 597 -17.33 7.40 7.11
N ALA A 598 -16.43 6.74 6.37
CA ALA A 598 -16.64 6.42 4.97
C ALA A 598 -16.35 4.95 4.70
N VAL A 599 -17.19 4.36 3.84
CA VAL A 599 -16.90 3.07 3.23
C VAL A 599 -15.77 3.26 2.22
N MET A 600 -14.66 2.55 2.40
CA MET A 600 -13.51 2.57 1.51
C MET A 600 -13.44 1.27 0.73
N ALA A 601 -13.12 1.36 -0.57
CA ALA A 601 -12.95 0.22 -1.46
C ALA A 601 -11.84 0.48 -2.48
N ARG A 602 -11.43 -0.56 -3.23
CA ARG A 602 -10.56 -0.37 -4.40
C ARG A 602 -11.33 0.38 -5.51
N PRO A 603 -10.66 1.26 -6.31
CA PRO A 603 -11.33 2.06 -7.33
C PRO A 603 -12.22 1.26 -8.28
N GLU A 604 -11.74 0.10 -8.74
CA GLU A 604 -12.44 -0.78 -9.68
C GLU A 604 -13.66 -1.50 -9.08
N LYS A 605 -13.74 -1.64 -7.75
CA LYS A 605 -14.89 -2.22 -7.04
C LYS A 605 -15.84 -1.18 -6.46
N ALA A 606 -15.45 0.09 -6.40
CA ALA A 606 -16.26 1.16 -5.82
C ALA A 606 -17.69 1.27 -6.41
N PRO A 607 -17.93 1.13 -7.73
CA PRO A 607 -19.29 1.15 -8.28
C PRO A 607 -20.17 0.01 -7.76
N GLN A 608 -19.62 -1.22 -7.71
CA GLN A 608 -20.36 -2.40 -7.24
C GLN A 608 -20.66 -2.32 -5.74
N VAL A 609 -19.69 -1.85 -4.94
CA VAL A 609 -19.88 -1.63 -3.49
C VAL A 609 -21.01 -0.63 -3.22
N ARG A 610 -21.07 0.45 -4.01
CA ARG A 610 -22.11 1.47 -3.90
C ARG A 610 -23.49 0.91 -4.20
N GLU A 611 -23.64 0.24 -5.35
CA GLU A 611 -24.91 -0.35 -5.75
C GLU A 611 -25.40 -1.38 -4.72
N MET A 612 -24.49 -2.23 -4.23
CA MET A 612 -24.78 -3.16 -3.15
C MET A 612 -25.30 -2.41 -1.92
N LEU A 613 -24.59 -1.40 -1.41
CA LEU A 613 -25.00 -0.69 -0.20
C LEU A 613 -26.34 0.04 -0.35
N GLU A 614 -26.61 0.66 -1.51
CA GLU A 614 -27.88 1.33 -1.79
C GLU A 614 -29.05 0.32 -1.76
N ASN A 615 -28.85 -0.89 -2.29
CA ASN A 615 -29.84 -1.96 -2.24
C ASN A 615 -30.01 -2.52 -0.82
N GLN A 616 -28.92 -2.76 -0.10
CA GLN A 616 -28.98 -3.28 1.27
C GLN A 616 -29.63 -2.27 2.22
N GLU A 617 -29.35 -0.97 2.09
CA GLU A 617 -29.94 0.07 2.93
C GLU A 617 -31.47 0.21 2.70
N ARG A 618 -31.94 0.01 1.46
CA ARG A 618 -33.38 -0.05 1.15
C ARG A 618 -34.12 -1.19 1.86
N LEU A 619 -33.42 -2.28 2.16
CA LEU A 619 -33.98 -3.43 2.86
C LEU A 619 -33.82 -3.30 4.38
N PHE A 620 -32.62 -2.98 4.84
CA PHE A 620 -32.20 -3.16 6.23
C PHE A 620 -31.78 -1.85 6.93
N GLY A 621 -31.86 -0.72 6.24
CA GLY A 621 -31.62 0.60 6.82
C GLY A 621 -32.76 1.06 7.73
N PRO A 622 -32.69 2.27 8.32
CA PRO A 622 -33.65 2.76 9.31
C PRO A 622 -35.09 2.87 8.81
N LYS A 623 -35.26 3.04 7.49
CA LYS A 623 -36.56 3.05 6.78
C LYS A 623 -36.73 1.85 5.85
N GLY A 624 -35.93 0.80 6.04
CA GLY A 624 -35.91 -0.36 5.15
C GLY A 624 -37.12 -1.27 5.32
N THR A 625 -37.52 -1.96 4.25
CA THR A 625 -38.71 -2.82 4.22
C THR A 625 -38.58 -4.09 5.05
N ARG A 626 -37.35 -4.50 5.37
CA ARG A 626 -36.99 -5.71 6.13
C ARG A 626 -36.13 -5.39 7.36
N ARG A 627 -36.23 -4.18 7.89
CA ARG A 627 -35.45 -3.72 9.05
C ARG A 627 -35.65 -4.59 10.29
N ASP A 628 -36.85 -5.13 10.47
CA ASP A 628 -37.18 -5.97 11.63
C ASP A 628 -36.54 -7.36 11.54
N ASP A 629 -36.20 -7.82 10.33
CA ASP A 629 -35.44 -9.06 10.11
C ASP A 629 -33.96 -8.84 10.45
N PHE A 630 -33.40 -7.71 10.02
CA PHE A 630 -32.03 -7.30 10.26
C PHE A 630 -31.86 -5.78 10.12
N ASN A 631 -31.09 -5.19 11.02
CA ASN A 631 -30.79 -3.76 11.01
C ASN A 631 -29.29 -3.52 10.76
N MET A 632 -28.98 -2.87 9.63
CA MET A 632 -27.58 -2.56 9.28
C MET A 632 -26.88 -1.67 10.30
N PHE A 633 -27.62 -0.76 10.95
CA PHE A 633 -27.06 0.25 11.85
C PHE A 633 -27.43 0.02 13.33
N ALA A 634 -27.89 -1.17 13.71
CA ALA A 634 -28.03 -1.51 15.13
C ALA A 634 -27.93 -3.02 15.32
N TYR A 635 -27.25 -3.46 16.39
CA TYR A 635 -27.14 -4.88 16.71
C TYR A 635 -27.03 -5.09 18.23
N GLU A 636 -26.89 -6.35 18.67
CA GLU A 636 -26.75 -6.74 20.08
C GLU A 636 -25.72 -5.89 20.84
N SER A 637 -24.56 -5.64 20.20
CA SER A 637 -23.48 -4.80 20.70
C SER A 637 -23.36 -3.51 19.88
N LYS A 638 -22.70 -2.49 20.47
CA LYS A 638 -22.63 -1.15 19.90
C LYS A 638 -21.59 -1.01 18.78
N ASP A 639 -21.91 -0.17 17.80
CA ASP A 639 -20.99 0.33 16.77
C ASP A 639 -20.27 -0.78 15.98
N LEU A 640 -21.01 -1.81 15.57
CA LEU A 640 -20.47 -2.92 14.76
C LEU A 640 -20.69 -2.66 13.27
N LEU A 641 -19.63 -2.74 12.45
CA LEU A 641 -19.59 -2.49 11.00
C LEU A 641 -19.84 -1.03 10.59
N PHE A 642 -20.81 -0.38 11.24
CA PHE A 642 -21.19 1.02 11.11
C PHE A 642 -21.48 1.59 12.50
N LYS A 643 -21.51 2.92 12.63
CA LYS A 643 -21.97 3.56 13.86
C LYS A 643 -23.47 3.37 14.06
N ASP A 644 -23.88 3.13 15.31
CA ASP A 644 -25.30 2.88 15.61
C ASP A 644 -26.19 4.10 15.37
N ARG A 645 -25.57 5.29 15.39
CA ARG A 645 -26.25 6.56 15.15
C ARG A 645 -26.48 6.84 13.67
N THR A 646 -26.01 5.99 12.76
CA THR A 646 -26.15 6.16 11.33
C THR A 646 -27.63 6.16 10.92
N LYS A 647 -28.02 7.22 10.22
CA LYS A 647 -29.37 7.48 9.71
C LYS A 647 -29.50 7.12 8.25
N CYS A 648 -28.42 7.28 7.49
CA CYS A 648 -28.30 6.79 6.13
C CYS A 648 -26.85 6.80 5.63
N LEU A 649 -26.59 6.16 4.49
CA LEU A 649 -25.33 6.30 3.76
C LEU A 649 -25.48 7.33 2.63
N ILE A 650 -24.60 8.33 2.59
CA ILE A 650 -24.57 9.35 1.53
C ILE A 650 -23.65 8.86 0.42
N SER A 651 -24.22 8.68 -0.79
CA SER A 651 -23.47 8.34 -2.00
C SER A 651 -22.53 9.49 -2.38
N LEU A 652 -21.22 9.20 -2.52
CA LEU A 652 -20.23 10.20 -2.92
C LEU A 652 -20.11 10.28 -4.44
N ARG A 653 -19.79 11.45 -5.00
CA ARG A 653 -19.59 11.58 -6.45
C ARG A 653 -18.50 10.62 -6.94
N GLU A 654 -18.69 10.01 -8.10
CA GLU A 654 -17.67 9.17 -8.71
C GLU A 654 -16.35 9.94 -8.89
N GLY A 655 -15.22 9.28 -8.61
CA GLY A 655 -13.91 9.91 -8.63
C GLY A 655 -13.59 10.84 -7.44
N THR A 656 -14.45 10.92 -6.42
CA THR A 656 -14.13 11.68 -5.19
C THR A 656 -12.87 11.11 -4.56
N SER A 657 -11.82 11.92 -4.47
CA SER A 657 -10.57 11.51 -3.81
C SER A 657 -10.72 11.52 -2.28
N TYR A 658 -9.92 10.71 -1.58
CA TYR A 658 -9.86 10.79 -0.12
C TYR A 658 -9.50 12.21 0.36
N LYS A 659 -8.64 12.95 -0.37
CA LYS A 659 -8.31 14.35 -0.04
C LYS A 659 -9.53 15.28 -0.11
N GLU A 660 -10.33 15.16 -1.17
CA GLU A 660 -11.57 15.94 -1.35
C GLU A 660 -12.63 15.60 -0.29
N PHE A 661 -12.71 14.31 0.07
CA PHE A 661 -13.59 13.82 1.13
C PHE A 661 -13.17 14.36 2.51
N LEU A 662 -11.88 14.23 2.86
CA LEU A 662 -11.32 14.71 4.11
C LEU A 662 -11.37 16.24 4.24
N GLY A 663 -11.17 16.95 3.14
CA GLY A 663 -11.05 18.41 3.10
C GLY A 663 -9.67 18.90 3.53
N ASP A 664 -9.27 20.06 2.98
CA ASP A 664 -7.89 20.57 3.04
C ASP A 664 -7.35 20.72 4.46
N LYS A 665 -8.17 21.27 5.39
CA LYS A 665 -7.75 21.49 6.78
C LYS A 665 -7.46 20.18 7.50
N TYR A 666 -8.35 19.17 7.37
CA TYR A 666 -8.18 17.88 8.03
C TYR A 666 -7.00 17.11 7.42
N TYR A 667 -6.90 17.10 6.10
CA TYR A 667 -5.78 16.49 5.38
C TYR A 667 -4.44 17.11 5.79
N ALA A 668 -4.35 18.45 5.85
CA ALA A 668 -3.12 19.14 6.25
C ALA A 668 -2.70 18.79 7.69
N SER A 669 -3.64 18.72 8.64
CA SER A 669 -3.36 18.28 10.01
C SER A 669 -2.81 16.86 10.06
N LEU A 670 -3.41 15.92 9.31
CA LEU A 670 -2.95 14.53 9.26
C LEU A 670 -1.60 14.37 8.55
N ALA A 671 -1.41 15.06 7.42
CA ALA A 671 -0.15 15.04 6.69
C ALA A 671 0.99 15.60 7.57
N SER A 672 0.72 16.67 8.31
CA SER A 672 1.63 17.27 9.28
C SER A 672 1.96 16.31 10.42
N LEU A 673 0.99 15.61 11.01
CA LEU A 673 1.27 14.63 12.07
C LEU A 673 2.08 13.43 11.60
N ASN A 674 1.81 12.95 10.39
CA ASN A 674 2.48 11.78 9.84
C ASN A 674 3.97 12.03 9.51
N THR A 675 4.48 13.27 9.55
CA THR A 675 5.93 13.50 9.48
C THR A 675 6.64 13.09 10.77
N CYS A 676 5.93 13.04 11.90
CA CYS A 676 6.49 12.70 13.20
C CYS A 676 6.50 11.20 13.47
N ASN A 677 5.42 10.53 13.09
CA ASN A 677 5.32 9.09 13.19
C ASN A 677 4.39 8.61 12.06
N PRO A 678 4.95 8.17 10.92
CA PRO A 678 4.16 7.67 9.81
C PRO A 678 3.29 6.49 10.27
N SER A 679 1.97 6.61 10.08
CA SER A 679 0.98 5.61 10.51
C SER A 679 1.01 4.32 9.70
#